data_AF-A0A960K6W2-F1
#
_entry.id   AF-A0A960K6W2-F1
#
_cell.length_a   1.000
_cell.length_b   1.000
_cell.length_c   1.000
_cell.angle_alpha   90.00
_cell.angle_beta   90.00
_cell.angle_gamma   90.00
#
_symmetry.space_group_name_H-M   'P 1'
#
loop_
_entity.id
_entity.type
_entity.pdbx_description
1 polymer ?
#
loop_
_entity_poly.entity_id
_entity_poly.type
_entity_poly.pdbx_seq_one_letter_code
_entity_poly.pdbx_strand_id
1 'polypeptide(L)'
;TLHWGRNYVYRAQLETGQGLVAVAVKLFRHEGGLKAKLRRDKARASWTMARAFWMAGLPTAEPVLLGRSTRPKGPSIFVTRHLEEVVEARYLFRAQREGRLGEEFPGVDFEGFLNRVGALLRRMHEAGFWHRDLSIGNVLLRRRPQRRPPEDGGELFLIDLNRARHRRRLTVSERTRDLCRLAIFGAEHQELFLRAYWGEELTSFRRWLYRRYHRGFLRKIETKKKLRGGLAGVREIFKVRRPHAHIPPVPEGAGARDKIVWDPLSDQPHQHASRMEKTAVRLKDLAGHTATALTVGGALPRIWRRYRALQRGLYSEPVPFLNLGVGLRPYGQAPEELLEALEGLAVRHVLLRLHPWQEEHCQEEELARELHARGYELTFSLPQNRDLVKDPARWRAGIEEIAARFLPFGKSFQIGQAINRSKWGVWSYGEYERLVNEAAEALRRDPEARLLGPSVIDFEYHATAAVLNRRSSGITFDAVAALLYVDRRGAPENRQSGFDAVDKVTLLRALAETARNSGEACWITEFNWPLWEGPHSPAGRDVSVDEESQANFLVRYVLLAAATGLVERMYWWQLVARGYGLTTPEEGGKLRRRPAYNALATLQRILGGAVFLRRESVEEPAYLYRFRSRQGGDVLVGWTRSGESEIPLPQPVGRVLSRDGYELLEEESASAPRTWKLEEAPVYFFGACDPSEPAV
;
A
#
# COMPACT_ATOMS: atom_id res chain seq x y z
N THR A 1 -11.16 5.42 6.56
CA THR A 1 -10.75 5.72 7.96
C THR A 1 -10.14 7.11 8.05
N LEU A 2 -10.28 7.83 9.17
CA LEU A 2 -9.91 9.26 9.27
C LEU A 2 -8.50 9.53 9.81
N HIS A 3 -8.01 8.79 10.82
CA HIS A 3 -6.64 8.98 11.34
C HIS A 3 -6.10 7.73 12.07
N TRP A 4 -4.86 7.33 11.76
CA TRP A 4 -4.15 6.21 12.40
C TRP A 4 -2.92 6.67 13.19
N GLY A 5 -2.99 6.59 14.52
CA GLY A 5 -1.87 6.90 15.41
C GLY A 5 -1.97 6.16 16.74
N ARG A 6 -1.50 6.78 17.84
CA ARG A 6 -1.62 6.19 19.19
C ARG A 6 -3.09 5.96 19.63
N ASN A 7 -4.00 6.76 19.09
CA ASN A 7 -5.44 6.60 19.20
C ASN A 7 -5.99 6.41 17.78
N TYR A 8 -7.10 5.68 17.64
CA TYR A 8 -7.71 5.33 16.36
C TYR A 8 -8.88 6.26 16.09
N VAL A 9 -9.00 6.81 14.88
CA VAL A 9 -10.19 7.55 14.46
C VAL A 9 -10.71 6.95 13.17
N TYR A 10 -11.89 6.31 13.19
CA TYR A 10 -12.51 5.71 12.03
C TYR A 10 -13.95 6.20 11.81
N ARG A 11 -14.39 6.17 10.55
CA ARG A 11 -15.78 6.44 10.19
C ARG A 11 -16.56 5.14 10.40
N ALA A 12 -17.77 5.24 10.94
CA ALA A 12 -18.71 4.13 11.06
C ALA A 12 -20.13 4.66 10.81
N GLN A 13 -21.07 3.76 10.54
CA GLN A 13 -22.50 4.04 10.60
C GLN A 13 -23.01 3.61 11.98
N LEU A 14 -23.73 4.49 12.67
CA LEU A 14 -24.38 4.19 13.93
C LEU A 14 -25.89 4.14 13.70
N GLU A 15 -26.50 3.00 13.97
CA GLU A 15 -27.95 2.87 13.97
C GLU A 15 -28.53 3.58 15.19
N THR A 16 -29.50 4.45 14.94
CA THR A 16 -30.20 5.21 15.98
C THR A 16 -31.71 5.05 15.78
N GLY A 17 -32.51 5.39 16.78
CA GLY A 17 -33.97 5.42 16.65
C GLY A 17 -34.50 6.37 15.57
N GLN A 18 -33.65 7.20 14.97
CA GLN A 18 -33.96 8.11 13.86
C GLN A 18 -33.31 7.70 12.53
N GLY A 19 -32.75 6.48 12.45
CA GLY A 19 -32.05 5.95 11.28
C GLY A 19 -30.52 5.91 11.43
N LEU A 20 -29.84 5.62 10.33
CA LEU A 20 -28.38 5.51 10.28
C LEU A 20 -27.71 6.89 10.28
N VAL A 21 -26.74 7.08 11.17
CA VAL A 21 -25.95 8.31 11.28
C VAL A 21 -24.47 8.01 11.06
N ALA A 22 -23.86 8.71 10.10
CA ALA A 22 -22.42 8.65 9.90
C ALA A 22 -21.68 9.30 11.09
N VAL A 23 -20.79 8.54 11.72
CA VAL A 23 -20.04 8.95 12.92
C VAL A 23 -18.53 8.79 12.74
N ALA A 24 -17.77 9.59 13.49
CA ALA A 24 -16.33 9.43 13.69
C ALA A 24 -16.08 8.85 15.09
N VAL A 25 -15.45 7.68 15.16
CA VAL A 25 -15.18 6.94 16.40
C VAL A 25 -13.71 7.07 16.77
N LYS A 26 -13.43 7.73 17.90
CA LYS A 26 -12.10 7.86 18.49
C LYS A 26 -11.88 6.82 19.59
N LEU A 27 -11.10 5.78 19.32
CA LEU A 27 -10.77 4.71 20.26
C LEU A 27 -9.43 4.96 20.98
N PHE A 28 -9.47 4.89 22.30
CA PHE A 28 -8.34 5.04 23.21
C PHE A 28 -8.05 3.70 23.91
N ARG A 29 -6.80 3.21 23.80
CA ARG A 29 -6.36 2.03 24.58
C ARG A 29 -6.00 2.42 26.01
N HIS A 30 -6.27 1.53 26.97
CA HIS A 30 -5.73 1.64 28.32
C HIS A 30 -4.21 1.49 28.25
N GLU A 31 -3.47 2.51 28.70
CA GLU A 31 -2.01 2.41 28.82
C GLU A 31 -1.72 1.66 30.13
N GLY A 32 -0.96 0.57 30.11
CA GLY A 32 -0.48 -0.08 31.35
C GLY A 32 0.67 0.71 32.01
N GLY A 33 0.88 0.49 33.32
CA GLY A 33 2.01 1.00 34.13
C GLY A 33 1.63 1.99 35.24
N LEU A 34 2.58 2.33 36.14
CA LEU A 34 2.35 3.25 37.28
C LEU A 34 1.79 4.63 36.85
N LYS A 35 2.17 5.13 35.66
CA LYS A 35 1.68 6.41 35.10
C LYS A 35 0.22 6.38 34.64
N ALA A 36 -0.40 5.19 34.53
CA ALA A 36 -1.78 5.03 34.10
C ALA A 36 -2.79 5.34 35.22
N LYS A 37 -2.46 4.98 36.46
CA LYS A 37 -3.29 5.24 37.65
C LYS A 37 -3.48 6.74 37.94
N LEU A 38 -2.55 7.58 37.47
CA LEU A 38 -2.55 9.03 37.63
C LEU A 38 -3.12 9.80 36.43
N ARG A 39 -3.51 9.11 35.34
CA ARG A 39 -3.92 9.75 34.09
C ARG A 39 -5.44 9.79 33.93
N ARG A 40 -5.96 10.98 33.66
CA ARG A 40 -7.37 11.24 33.33
C ARG A 40 -7.80 10.44 32.09
N ASP A 41 -8.96 9.79 32.14
CA ASP A 41 -9.54 9.08 31.00
C ASP A 41 -9.73 10.05 29.81
N LYS A 42 -9.07 9.74 28.70
CA LYS A 42 -9.05 10.58 27.50
C LYS A 42 -10.40 10.62 26.80
N ALA A 43 -11.13 9.50 26.74
CA ALA A 43 -12.45 9.47 26.11
C ALA A 43 -13.44 10.32 26.91
N ARG A 44 -13.46 10.17 28.24
CA ARG A 44 -14.29 11.01 29.12
C ARG A 44 -13.89 12.49 29.03
N ALA A 45 -12.59 12.79 28.97
CA ALA A 45 -12.12 14.17 28.81
C ALA A 45 -12.56 14.78 27.47
N SER A 46 -12.45 14.02 26.36
CA SER A 46 -12.97 14.40 25.05
C SER A 46 -14.47 14.65 25.10
N TRP A 47 -15.26 13.71 25.61
CA TRP A 47 -16.72 13.81 25.73
C TRP A 47 -17.15 15.06 26.51
N THR A 48 -16.60 15.24 27.71
CA THR A 48 -16.97 16.34 28.61
C THR A 48 -16.73 17.69 27.92
N MET A 49 -15.59 17.83 27.26
CA MET A 49 -15.17 19.11 26.71
C MET A 49 -15.81 19.37 25.35
N ALA A 50 -15.99 18.36 24.50
CA ALA A 50 -16.76 18.48 23.27
C ALA A 50 -18.23 18.84 23.52
N ARG A 51 -18.88 18.24 24.53
CA ARG A 51 -20.25 18.62 24.91
C ARG A 51 -20.34 20.06 25.40
N ALA A 52 -19.44 20.48 26.29
CA ALA A 52 -19.42 21.85 26.76
C ALA A 52 -19.19 22.85 25.61
N PHE A 53 -18.29 22.51 24.68
CA PHE A 53 -17.99 23.34 23.50
C PHE A 53 -19.19 23.44 22.55
N TRP A 54 -19.85 22.31 22.28
CA TRP A 54 -21.03 22.23 21.42
C TRP A 54 -22.23 22.98 22.02
N MET A 55 -22.50 22.80 23.33
CA MET A 55 -23.56 23.55 24.04
C MET A 55 -23.30 25.05 24.11
N ALA A 56 -22.04 25.49 24.03
CA ALA A 56 -21.67 26.91 23.96
C ALA A 56 -21.82 27.50 22.54
N GLY A 57 -22.37 26.75 21.57
CA GLY A 57 -22.54 27.20 20.19
C GLY A 57 -21.23 27.41 19.43
N LEU A 58 -20.15 26.78 19.89
CA LEU A 58 -18.86 26.83 19.21
C LEU A 58 -18.74 25.66 18.22
N PRO A 59 -18.17 25.89 17.02
CA PRO A 59 -18.16 24.87 15.98
C PRO A 59 -17.16 23.76 16.30
N THR A 60 -17.72 22.57 16.52
CA THR A 60 -17.02 21.31 16.71
C THR A 60 -17.91 20.17 16.21
N ALA A 61 -17.36 18.99 16.00
CA ALA A 61 -18.16 17.83 15.65
C ALA A 61 -19.12 17.48 16.81
N GLU A 62 -20.40 17.28 16.49
CA GLU A 62 -21.44 16.97 17.48
C GLU A 62 -21.05 15.71 18.29
N PRO A 63 -20.93 15.78 19.63
CA PRO A 63 -20.61 14.62 20.45
C PRO A 63 -21.84 13.70 20.57
N VAL A 64 -21.70 12.45 20.12
CA VAL A 64 -22.80 11.48 20.03
C VAL A 64 -22.77 10.49 21.19
N LEU A 65 -21.61 9.84 21.43
CA LEU A 65 -21.52 8.76 22.40
C LEU A 65 -20.16 8.70 23.14
N LEU A 66 -20.20 8.32 24.42
CA LEU A 66 -19.05 7.90 25.21
C LEU A 66 -19.24 6.44 25.61
N GLY A 67 -18.34 5.56 25.16
CA GLY A 67 -18.36 4.14 25.52
C GLY A 67 -17.14 3.76 26.34
N ARG A 68 -17.32 2.84 27.29
CA ARG A 68 -16.25 2.33 28.15
C ARG A 68 -16.38 0.82 28.28
N SER A 69 -15.27 0.11 28.14
CA SER A 69 -15.24 -1.31 28.43
C SER A 69 -15.44 -1.57 29.91
N THR A 70 -16.20 -2.62 30.24
CA THR A 70 -16.34 -3.18 31.59
C THR A 70 -15.08 -3.92 32.04
N ARG A 71 -14.19 -4.30 31.12
CA ARG A 71 -12.91 -4.96 31.43
C ARG A 71 -11.89 -3.92 31.91
N PRO A 72 -11.13 -4.15 32.99
CA PRO A 72 -10.17 -3.19 33.55
C PRO A 72 -9.08 -2.70 32.58
N LYS A 73 -8.74 -3.49 31.56
CA LYS A 73 -7.76 -3.15 30.51
C LYS A 73 -8.41 -2.83 29.16
N GLY A 74 -9.74 -2.79 29.08
CA GLY A 74 -10.47 -2.58 27.85
C GLY A 74 -10.39 -1.14 27.32
N PRO A 75 -10.77 -0.92 26.05
CA PRO A 75 -10.72 0.40 25.44
C PRO A 75 -11.80 1.36 25.99
N SER A 76 -11.57 2.66 25.80
CA SER A 76 -12.62 3.69 25.88
C SER A 76 -12.80 4.36 24.53
N ILE A 77 -14.04 4.65 24.15
CA ILE A 77 -14.41 5.22 22.85
C ILE A 77 -15.13 6.55 23.04
N PHE A 78 -14.82 7.51 22.17
CA PHE A 78 -15.53 8.77 22.06
C PHE A 78 -16.00 8.93 20.61
N VAL A 79 -17.29 9.13 20.43
CA VAL A 79 -17.95 9.18 19.13
C VAL A 79 -18.51 10.58 18.89
N THR A 80 -18.25 11.13 17.71
CA THR A 80 -18.88 12.36 17.22
C THR A 80 -19.60 12.10 15.92
N ARG A 81 -20.50 13.00 15.51
CA ARG A 81 -21.00 13.01 14.15
C ARG A 81 -19.82 13.20 13.18
N HIS A 82 -19.89 12.50 12.05
CA HIS A 82 -18.90 12.64 11.00
C HIS A 82 -19.06 14.03 10.34
N LEU A 83 -17.96 14.77 10.23
CA LEU A 83 -17.95 16.00 9.44
C LEU A 83 -17.57 15.63 8.00
N GLU A 84 -18.48 15.85 7.07
CA GLU A 84 -18.26 15.62 5.65
C GLU A 84 -17.60 16.83 4.98
N GLU A 85 -16.89 16.58 3.89
CA GLU A 85 -16.24 17.59 3.03
C GLU A 85 -15.26 18.51 3.78
N VAL A 86 -14.62 18.03 4.84
CA VAL A 86 -13.65 18.80 5.63
C VAL A 86 -12.20 18.47 5.29
N VAL A 87 -11.33 19.48 5.36
CA VAL A 87 -9.88 19.37 5.22
C VAL A 87 -9.18 19.97 6.44
N GLU A 88 -8.10 19.35 6.91
CA GLU A 88 -7.26 19.93 7.97
C GLU A 88 -6.51 21.17 7.45
N ALA A 89 -6.55 22.27 8.22
CA ALA A 89 -5.91 23.52 7.82
C ALA A 89 -4.38 23.42 7.61
N ARG A 90 -3.73 22.37 8.12
CA ARG A 90 -2.31 22.11 7.86
C ARG A 90 -1.99 21.93 6.37
N TYR A 91 -2.93 21.43 5.58
CA TYR A 91 -2.74 21.22 4.14
C TYR A 91 -2.77 22.57 3.41
N LEU A 92 -3.68 23.46 3.78
CA LEU A 92 -3.72 24.84 3.26
C LEU A 92 -2.41 25.58 3.56
N PHE A 93 -1.90 25.48 4.80
CA PHE A 93 -0.62 26.10 5.17
C PHE A 93 0.57 25.54 4.39
N ARG A 94 0.53 24.25 4.05
CA ARG A 94 1.56 23.61 3.23
C ARG A 94 1.50 24.13 1.80
N ALA A 95 0.31 24.11 1.19
CA ALA A 95 0.08 24.58 -0.18
C ALA A 95 0.47 26.06 -0.33
N GLN A 96 0.08 26.92 0.61
CA GLN A 96 0.46 28.34 0.62
C GLN A 96 1.98 28.53 0.67
N ARG A 97 2.68 27.76 1.52
CA ARG A 97 4.15 27.86 1.62
C ARG A 97 4.86 27.37 0.35
N GLU A 98 4.25 26.45 -0.36
CA GLU A 98 4.79 25.85 -1.59
C GLU A 98 4.33 26.59 -2.86
N GLY A 99 3.54 27.66 -2.73
CA GLY A 99 3.02 28.43 -3.86
C GLY A 99 1.88 27.76 -4.64
N ARG A 100 1.34 26.64 -4.14
CA ARG A 100 0.34 25.79 -4.83
C ARG A 100 -1.08 25.92 -4.27
N LEU A 101 -1.37 26.98 -3.52
CA LEU A 101 -2.69 27.15 -2.88
C LEU A 101 -3.82 27.25 -3.90
N GLY A 102 -3.65 28.04 -4.97
CA GLY A 102 -4.68 28.21 -6.00
C GLY A 102 -4.99 26.93 -6.77
N GLU A 103 -4.00 26.06 -6.94
CA GLU A 103 -4.13 24.75 -7.60
C GLU A 103 -4.84 23.73 -6.70
N GLU A 104 -4.38 23.56 -5.46
CA GLU A 104 -4.91 22.53 -4.54
C GLU A 104 -6.25 22.94 -3.90
N PHE A 105 -6.45 24.25 -3.71
CA PHE A 105 -7.58 24.84 -3.01
C PHE A 105 -8.17 26.04 -3.79
N PRO A 106 -8.71 25.81 -5.00
CA PRO A 106 -9.25 26.87 -5.83
C PRO A 106 -10.36 27.63 -5.10
N GLY A 107 -10.29 28.97 -5.14
CA GLY A 107 -11.25 29.87 -4.49
C GLY A 107 -11.06 30.05 -2.98
N VAL A 108 -10.00 29.50 -2.37
CA VAL A 108 -9.68 29.75 -0.96
C VAL A 108 -8.80 31.00 -0.83
N ASP A 109 -9.37 32.06 -0.24
CA ASP A 109 -8.60 33.21 0.26
C ASP A 109 -7.91 32.86 1.58
N PHE A 110 -6.57 32.85 1.57
CA PHE A 110 -5.75 32.52 2.73
C PHE A 110 -5.82 33.58 3.84
N GLU A 111 -5.87 34.87 3.48
CA GLU A 111 -5.93 35.96 4.45
C GLU A 111 -7.28 36.00 5.14
N GLY A 112 -8.37 35.89 4.38
CA GLY A 112 -9.72 35.72 4.91
C GLY A 112 -9.85 34.48 5.79
N PHE A 113 -9.20 33.36 5.40
CA PHE A 113 -9.13 32.17 6.25
C PHE A 113 -8.46 32.47 7.60
N LEU A 114 -7.32 33.17 7.62
CA LEU A 114 -6.63 33.56 8.87
C LEU A 114 -7.50 34.45 9.75
N ASN A 115 -8.22 35.40 9.16
CA ASN A 115 -9.16 36.27 9.87
C ASN A 115 -10.26 35.46 10.57
N ARG A 116 -10.88 34.50 9.85
CA ARG A 116 -11.90 33.60 10.41
C ARG A 116 -11.35 32.73 11.54
N VAL A 117 -10.13 32.21 11.40
CA VAL A 117 -9.48 31.46 12.49
C VAL A 117 -9.26 32.36 13.71
N GLY A 118 -8.81 33.61 13.51
CA GLY A 118 -8.65 34.60 14.58
C GLY A 118 -9.96 34.85 15.32
N ALA A 119 -11.04 35.15 14.59
CA ALA A 119 -12.36 35.40 15.15
C ALA A 119 -12.95 34.19 15.89
N LEU A 120 -12.81 32.98 15.33
CA LEU A 120 -13.26 31.75 15.99
C LEU A 120 -12.53 31.52 17.33
N LEU A 121 -11.21 31.71 17.34
CA LEU A 121 -10.42 31.52 18.56
C LEU A 121 -10.71 32.59 19.60
N ARG A 122 -11.04 33.81 19.18
CA ARG A 122 -11.52 34.86 20.08
C ARG A 122 -12.80 34.41 20.78
N ARG A 123 -13.83 33.99 20.02
CA ARG A 123 -15.08 33.45 20.55
C ARG A 123 -14.85 32.30 21.52
N MET A 124 -13.97 31.37 21.15
CA MET A 124 -13.59 30.24 22.02
C MET A 124 -13.03 30.72 23.37
N HIS A 125 -12.08 31.67 23.34
CA HIS A 125 -11.44 32.18 24.56
C HIS A 125 -12.33 33.13 25.38
N GLU A 126 -13.31 33.79 24.77
CA GLU A 126 -14.34 34.59 25.43
C GLU A 126 -15.35 33.70 26.15
N ALA A 127 -15.73 32.57 25.53
CA ALA A 127 -16.54 31.52 26.16
C ALA A 127 -15.79 30.72 27.25
N GLY A 128 -14.53 31.06 27.55
CA GLY A 128 -13.75 30.49 28.65
C GLY A 128 -13.01 29.19 28.32
N PHE A 129 -12.98 28.76 27.06
CA PHE A 129 -12.32 27.51 26.65
C PHE A 129 -10.84 27.73 26.32
N TRP A 130 -9.96 27.02 27.02
CA TRP A 130 -8.52 26.97 26.75
C TRP A 130 -8.17 25.61 26.12
N HIS A 131 -7.79 25.59 24.85
CA HIS A 131 -7.59 24.37 24.06
C HIS A 131 -6.33 23.59 24.49
N ARG A 132 -5.23 24.29 24.78
CA ARG A 132 -3.93 23.75 25.29
C ARG A 132 -3.17 22.84 24.32
N ASP A 133 -3.74 22.59 23.15
CA ASP A 133 -3.17 21.77 22.08
C ASP A 133 -3.60 22.26 20.70
N LEU A 134 -3.73 23.58 20.56
CA LEU A 134 -4.20 24.25 19.35
C LEU A 134 -3.12 24.25 18.25
N SER A 135 -2.85 23.08 17.67
CA SER A 135 -2.05 22.99 16.45
C SER A 135 -2.92 23.26 15.23
N ILE A 136 -2.32 23.72 14.14
CA ILE A 136 -3.08 24.03 12.91
C ILE A 136 -3.85 22.81 12.36
N GLY A 137 -3.39 21.59 12.61
CA GLY A 137 -4.10 20.38 12.22
C GLY A 137 -5.31 20.02 13.09
N ASN A 138 -5.60 20.78 14.14
CA ASN A 138 -6.84 20.64 14.91
C ASN A 138 -7.90 21.67 14.49
N VAL A 139 -7.64 22.40 13.41
CA VAL A 139 -8.59 23.28 12.73
C VAL A 139 -8.98 22.59 11.43
N LEU A 140 -10.27 22.37 11.24
CA LEU A 140 -10.84 21.84 10.00
C LEU A 140 -11.58 22.94 9.25
N LEU A 141 -11.53 22.88 7.93
CA LEU A 141 -12.27 23.74 7.02
C LEU A 141 -13.20 22.88 6.18
N ARG A 142 -14.50 23.19 6.16
CA ARG A 142 -15.48 22.57 5.24
C ARG A 142 -15.38 23.21 3.87
N ARG A 143 -15.10 22.40 2.85
CA ARG A 143 -15.22 22.76 1.43
C ARG A 143 -16.72 22.81 1.10
N ARG A 144 -17.19 23.87 0.43
CA ARG A 144 -18.55 23.88 -0.13
C ARG A 144 -18.50 23.48 -1.60
N PRO A 145 -19.46 22.70 -2.13
CA PRO A 145 -19.57 22.45 -3.56
C PRO A 145 -19.78 23.78 -4.31
N GLN A 146 -19.05 23.98 -5.41
CA GLN A 146 -19.13 25.16 -6.26
C GLN A 146 -20.50 25.29 -6.94
N ARG A 147 -21.44 26.02 -6.32
CA ARG A 147 -22.65 26.52 -7.01
C ARG A 147 -23.05 27.97 -6.68
N ARG A 148 -22.23 28.73 -5.95
CA ARG A 148 -22.37 30.19 -5.81
C ARG A 148 -21.03 30.82 -5.38
N PRO A 149 -20.73 32.08 -5.78
CA PRO A 149 -19.57 32.79 -5.24
C PRO A 149 -19.77 33.02 -3.74
N PRO A 150 -18.77 32.75 -2.88
CA PRO A 150 -18.93 32.86 -1.44
C PRO A 150 -18.69 34.30 -1.00
N GLU A 151 -19.66 34.91 -0.32
CA GLU A 151 -19.35 36.03 0.56
C GLU A 151 -18.57 35.58 1.82
N ASP A 152 -18.43 34.26 2.07
CA ASP A 152 -17.62 33.72 3.17
C ASP A 152 -17.02 32.33 2.86
N GLY A 153 -15.69 32.24 2.77
CA GLY A 153 -14.91 31.07 2.36
C GLY A 153 -14.91 29.82 3.28
N GLY A 154 -16.07 29.25 3.56
CA GLY A 154 -16.24 27.94 4.23
C GLY A 154 -16.30 27.98 5.76
N GLU A 155 -16.85 26.92 6.36
CA GLU A 155 -17.10 26.80 7.82
C GLU A 155 -15.92 26.14 8.54
N LEU A 156 -15.52 26.69 9.70
CA LEU A 156 -14.39 26.22 10.49
C LEU A 156 -14.84 25.36 11.68
N PHE A 157 -14.15 24.25 11.95
CA PHE A 157 -14.40 23.41 13.12
C PHE A 157 -13.13 23.21 13.94
N LEU A 158 -13.27 23.17 15.26
CA LEU A 158 -12.19 22.79 16.18
C LEU A 158 -12.37 21.36 16.68
N ILE A 159 -11.29 20.59 16.64
CA ILE A 159 -11.28 19.17 17.03
C ILE A 159 -10.16 18.87 18.04
N ASP A 160 -10.18 17.66 18.62
CA ASP A 160 -9.25 17.18 19.65
C ASP A 160 -9.20 18.03 20.94
N LEU A 161 -10.37 18.17 21.57
CA LEU A 161 -10.58 18.92 22.81
C LEU A 161 -10.19 18.16 24.09
N ASN A 162 -9.53 17.00 24.00
CA ASN A 162 -9.22 16.13 25.15
C ASN A 162 -8.32 16.80 26.21
N ARG A 163 -7.52 17.80 25.81
CA ARG A 163 -6.62 18.55 26.68
C ARG A 163 -7.20 19.89 27.11
N ALA A 164 -8.31 20.30 26.53
CA ALA A 164 -8.92 21.59 26.77
C ALA A 164 -9.43 21.72 28.22
N ARG A 165 -9.62 22.96 28.65
CA ARG A 165 -10.12 23.33 29.98
C ARG A 165 -11.12 24.46 29.84
N HIS A 166 -12.19 24.42 30.63
CA HIS A 166 -13.14 25.52 30.75
C HIS A 166 -12.84 26.31 32.03
N ARG A 167 -12.77 27.63 31.92
CA ARG A 167 -12.46 28.56 33.01
C ARG A 167 -13.40 29.76 32.93
N ARG A 168 -13.65 30.41 34.07
CA ARG A 168 -14.46 31.64 34.13
C ARG A 168 -13.92 32.75 33.23
N ARG A 169 -12.60 32.98 33.25
CA ARG A 169 -11.88 33.91 32.37
C ARG A 169 -10.47 33.39 32.09
N LEU A 170 -9.96 33.66 30.89
CA LEU A 170 -8.59 33.34 30.51
C LEU A 170 -7.71 34.58 30.55
N THR A 171 -6.51 34.43 31.08
CA THR A 171 -5.49 35.48 31.06
C THR A 171 -4.97 35.73 29.65
N VAL A 172 -4.45 36.94 29.39
CA VAL A 172 -3.74 37.26 28.13
C VAL A 172 -2.65 36.23 27.86
N SER A 173 -1.88 35.86 28.89
CA SER A 173 -0.83 34.85 28.79
C SER A 173 -1.36 33.47 28.33
N GLU A 174 -2.47 32.99 28.88
CA GLU A 174 -3.05 31.70 28.48
C GLU A 174 -3.54 31.71 27.03
N ARG A 175 -4.25 32.79 26.64
CA ARG A 175 -4.70 33.02 25.27
C ARG A 175 -3.52 33.01 24.31
N THR A 176 -2.48 33.82 24.58
CA THR A 176 -1.28 33.92 23.74
C THR A 176 -0.52 32.59 23.63
N ARG A 177 -0.45 31.78 24.71
CA ARG A 177 0.18 30.44 24.68
C ARG A 177 -0.58 29.42 23.83
N ASP A 178 -1.87 29.62 23.60
CA ASP A 178 -2.63 28.78 22.67
C ASP A 178 -2.44 29.26 21.23
N LEU A 179 -2.59 30.56 20.98
CA LEU A 179 -2.42 31.17 19.66
C LEU A 179 -1.06 30.85 19.04
N CYS A 180 0.01 30.91 19.83
CA CYS A 180 1.37 30.67 19.31
C CYS A 180 1.60 29.21 18.84
N ARG A 181 0.69 28.28 19.12
CA ARG A 181 0.83 26.86 18.74
C ARG A 181 0.40 26.56 17.30
N LEU A 182 -0.32 27.49 16.66
CA LEU A 182 -0.62 27.41 15.23
C LEU A 182 0.65 27.49 14.37
N ALA A 183 1.73 28.06 14.91
CA ALA A 183 3.04 28.17 14.27
C ALA A 183 3.00 28.86 12.88
N ILE A 184 2.26 29.96 12.78
CA ILE A 184 2.22 30.80 11.58
C ILE A 184 3.60 31.43 11.39
N PHE A 185 4.26 31.19 10.24
CA PHE A 185 5.66 31.59 10.04
C PHE A 185 5.83 33.02 9.52
N GLY A 186 5.00 33.47 8.58
CA GLY A 186 5.07 34.81 7.98
C GLY A 186 4.70 35.92 8.97
N ALA A 187 5.50 36.99 9.04
CA ALA A 187 5.27 38.11 9.97
C ALA A 187 3.96 38.85 9.67
N GLU A 188 3.65 39.07 8.38
CA GLU A 188 2.42 39.70 7.93
C GLU A 188 1.19 38.86 8.29
N HIS A 189 1.22 37.56 7.98
CA HIS A 189 0.18 36.61 8.37
C HIS A 189 -0.02 36.51 9.89
N GLN A 190 1.06 36.62 10.68
CA GLN A 190 0.96 36.66 12.14
C GLN A 190 0.23 37.92 12.60
N GLU A 191 0.59 39.08 12.05
CA GLU A 191 -0.04 40.35 12.43
C GLU A 191 -1.51 40.38 12.04
N LEU A 192 -1.84 39.95 10.81
CA LEU A 192 -3.21 39.80 10.32
C LEU A 192 -4.04 38.90 11.24
N PHE A 193 -3.56 37.68 11.50
CA PHE A 193 -4.23 36.72 12.37
C PHE A 193 -4.45 37.27 13.79
N LEU A 194 -3.43 37.91 14.37
CA LEU A 194 -3.51 38.43 15.72
C LEU A 194 -4.43 39.65 15.81
N ARG A 195 -4.44 40.52 14.80
CA ARG A 195 -5.35 41.66 14.70
C ARG A 195 -6.79 41.17 14.63
N ALA A 196 -7.08 40.17 13.80
CA ALA A 196 -8.39 39.54 13.74
C ALA A 196 -8.81 38.91 15.08
N TYR A 197 -7.87 38.28 15.80
CA TYR A 197 -8.14 37.71 17.11
C TYR A 197 -8.41 38.77 18.19
N TRP A 198 -7.63 39.85 18.26
CA TRP A 198 -7.80 40.87 19.30
C TRP A 198 -8.91 41.87 18.95
N GLY A 199 -9.26 41.99 17.67
CA GLY A 199 -10.19 43.00 17.15
C GLY A 199 -9.63 44.42 17.14
N GLU A 200 -8.33 44.58 17.35
CA GLU A 200 -7.62 45.85 17.44
C GLU A 200 -6.14 45.65 17.07
N GLU A 201 -5.44 46.76 16.80
CA GLU A 201 -4.00 46.75 16.60
C GLU A 201 -3.26 46.24 17.84
N LEU A 202 -2.18 45.49 17.63
CA LEU A 202 -1.47 44.85 18.73
C LEU A 202 -0.64 45.86 19.52
N THR A 203 -0.89 45.93 20.83
CA THR A 203 0.01 46.64 21.74
C THR A 203 1.42 46.02 21.76
N SER A 204 2.43 46.85 22.01
CA SER A 204 3.85 46.42 22.10
C SER A 204 4.04 45.23 23.06
N PHE A 205 3.31 45.22 24.18
CA PHE A 205 3.34 44.12 25.14
C PHE A 205 2.79 42.81 24.56
N ARG A 206 1.63 42.84 23.88
CA ARG A 206 1.03 41.62 23.29
C ARG A 206 1.92 41.06 22.17
N ARG A 207 2.47 41.94 21.33
CA ARG A 207 3.37 41.57 20.24
C ARG A 207 4.66 40.94 20.79
N TRP A 208 5.25 41.53 21.83
CA TRP A 208 6.40 40.95 22.55
C TRP A 208 6.08 39.58 23.16
N LEU A 209 4.95 39.46 23.86
CA LEU A 209 4.55 38.24 24.54
C LEU A 209 4.31 37.08 23.55
N TYR A 210 3.62 37.36 22.43
CA TYR A 210 3.42 36.40 21.36
C TYR A 210 4.75 35.94 20.77
N ARG A 211 5.64 36.87 20.38
CA ARG A 211 6.96 36.53 19.82
C ARG A 211 7.79 35.70 20.79
N ARG A 212 7.72 35.97 22.10
CA ARG A 212 8.42 35.18 23.13
C ARG A 212 7.88 33.75 23.21
N TYR A 213 6.56 33.57 23.28
CA TYR A 213 5.96 32.23 23.34
C TYR A 213 6.08 31.45 22.03
N HIS A 214 5.96 32.12 20.88
CA HIS A 214 6.16 31.52 19.58
C HIS A 214 7.59 31.00 19.42
N ARG A 215 8.60 31.83 19.71
CA ARG A 215 10.01 31.41 19.70
C ARG A 215 10.29 30.27 20.68
N GLY A 216 9.75 30.34 21.90
CA GLY A 216 9.88 29.26 22.88
C GLY A 216 9.24 27.95 22.42
N PHE A 217 8.08 28.03 21.76
CA PHE A 217 7.39 26.88 21.18
C PHE A 217 8.18 26.25 20.03
N LEU A 218 8.70 27.07 19.10
CA LEU A 218 9.55 26.62 18.00
C LEU A 218 10.84 25.95 18.50
N ARG A 219 11.55 26.60 19.43
CA ARG A 219 12.73 26.00 20.09
C ARG A 219 12.39 24.65 20.72
N LYS A 220 11.27 24.56 21.46
CA LYS A 220 10.82 23.30 22.05
C LYS A 220 10.55 22.22 20.99
N ILE A 221 9.98 22.57 19.83
CA ILE A 221 9.80 21.63 18.72
C ILE A 221 11.16 21.18 18.16
N GLU A 222 12.06 22.12 17.92
CA GLU A 222 13.39 21.87 17.37
C GLU A 222 14.26 21.02 18.31
N THR A 223 14.33 21.37 19.60
CA THR A 223 15.02 20.58 20.63
C THR A 223 14.45 19.18 20.72
N LYS A 224 13.12 19.01 20.62
CA LYS A 224 12.50 17.68 20.54
C LYS A 224 12.90 16.91 19.29
N LYS A 225 13.06 17.57 18.14
CA LYS A 225 13.54 16.94 16.90
C LYS A 225 15.01 16.49 17.06
N LYS A 226 15.89 17.36 17.57
CA LYS A 226 17.31 17.05 17.83
C LYS A 226 17.49 15.92 18.85
N LEU A 227 16.79 15.98 19.98
CA LEU A 227 16.79 14.91 21.00
C LEU A 227 16.20 13.59 20.47
N ARG A 228 15.22 13.66 19.57
CA ARG A 228 14.71 12.47 18.88
C ARG A 228 15.74 11.91 17.90
N GLY A 229 16.50 12.74 17.20
CA GLY A 229 17.56 12.31 16.28
C GLY A 229 18.73 11.62 16.98
N GLY A 230 19.29 12.22 18.04
CA GLY A 230 20.46 11.66 18.74
C GLY A 230 20.18 10.40 19.57
N LEU A 231 18.96 10.26 20.11
CA LEU A 231 18.53 9.06 20.85
C LEU A 231 17.74 8.08 19.98
N ALA A 232 17.46 8.38 18.71
CA ALA A 232 16.65 7.51 17.84
C ALA A 232 17.30 6.14 17.67
N GLY A 233 18.60 6.08 17.39
CA GLY A 233 19.32 4.82 17.17
C GLY A 233 19.29 3.90 18.40
N VAL A 234 19.64 4.44 19.57
CA VAL A 234 19.67 3.67 20.82
C VAL A 234 18.25 3.35 21.32
N ARG A 235 17.31 4.31 21.28
CA ARG A 235 15.90 4.05 21.66
C ARG A 235 15.16 3.16 20.67
N GLU A 236 15.56 3.06 19.40
CA GLU A 236 14.99 2.10 18.44
C GLU A 236 15.33 0.66 18.81
N ILE A 237 16.52 0.41 19.36
CA ILE A 237 16.95 -0.91 19.83
C ILE A 237 16.11 -1.35 21.05
N PHE A 238 15.85 -0.42 21.98
CA PHE A 238 15.10 -0.69 23.22
C PHE A 238 13.59 -0.37 23.13
N LYS A 239 13.09 0.20 22.03
CA LYS A 239 11.66 0.44 21.83
C LYS A 239 10.98 -0.88 21.55
N VAL A 240 10.22 -1.36 22.53
CA VAL A 240 9.12 -2.28 22.28
C VAL A 240 8.10 -1.53 21.42
N ARG A 241 8.14 -1.73 20.10
CA ARG A 241 7.11 -1.21 19.19
C ARG A 241 5.79 -1.82 19.62
N ARG A 242 4.87 -1.00 20.13
CA ARG A 242 3.54 -1.49 20.47
C ARG A 242 2.80 -1.74 19.15
N PRO A 243 2.24 -2.94 18.96
CA PRO A 243 1.42 -3.24 17.80
C PRO A 243 0.23 -2.29 17.73
N HIS A 244 -0.27 -2.05 16.51
CA HIS A 244 -1.53 -1.34 16.31
C HIS A 244 -2.69 -2.08 17.00
N ALA A 245 -3.85 -1.45 17.18
CA ALA A 245 -4.95 -1.99 17.98
C ALA A 245 -5.78 -3.03 17.25
N HIS A 246 -5.78 -2.98 15.92
CA HIS A 246 -6.39 -4.03 15.09
C HIS A 246 -5.58 -5.33 15.14
N ILE A 247 -4.30 -5.26 15.50
CA ILE A 247 -3.43 -6.43 15.57
C ILE A 247 -3.80 -7.25 16.81
N PRO A 248 -4.15 -8.53 16.66
CA PRO A 248 -4.49 -9.40 17.78
C PRO A 248 -3.37 -9.49 18.84
N PRO A 249 -3.70 -9.72 20.12
CA PRO A 249 -2.70 -9.99 21.14
C PRO A 249 -1.96 -11.30 20.86
N VAL A 250 -0.74 -11.41 21.37
CA VAL A 250 0.06 -12.64 21.30
C VAL A 250 -0.58 -13.74 22.15
N PRO A 251 -0.56 -15.01 21.73
CA PRO A 251 -0.94 -16.13 22.59
C PRO A 251 -0.14 -16.15 23.91
N GLU A 252 -0.80 -16.47 25.03
CA GLU A 252 -0.13 -16.53 26.33
C GLU A 252 0.96 -17.61 26.33
N GLY A 253 2.12 -17.32 26.94
CA GLY A 253 3.26 -18.24 26.99
C GLY A 253 4.04 -18.42 25.68
N ALA A 254 3.68 -17.73 24.59
CA ALA A 254 4.37 -17.90 23.30
C ALA A 254 5.87 -17.54 23.36
N GLY A 255 6.72 -18.50 22.97
CA GLY A 255 8.15 -18.29 22.79
C GLY A 255 8.46 -17.29 21.67
N ALA A 256 9.68 -16.77 21.59
CA ALA A 256 10.07 -15.72 20.63
C ALA A 256 9.71 -16.02 19.16
N ARG A 257 9.78 -17.30 18.75
CA ARG A 257 9.40 -17.75 17.40
C ARG A 257 7.90 -17.72 17.13
N ASP A 258 7.11 -17.84 18.18
CA ASP A 258 5.67 -18.09 18.14
C ASP A 258 4.84 -16.82 18.37
N LYS A 259 5.50 -15.66 18.52
CA LYS A 259 4.85 -14.36 18.69
C LYS A 259 4.34 -13.80 17.36
N ILE A 260 3.53 -14.57 16.64
CA ILE A 260 3.02 -14.27 15.31
C ILE A 260 1.49 -14.35 15.34
N VAL A 261 0.82 -13.36 14.74
CA VAL A 261 -0.65 -13.32 14.63
C VAL A 261 -1.04 -12.85 13.24
N TRP A 262 -2.20 -13.27 12.73
CA TRP A 262 -2.74 -12.74 11.48
C TRP A 262 -3.33 -11.34 11.69
N ASP A 263 -2.99 -10.39 10.82
CA ASP A 263 -3.64 -9.08 10.77
C ASP A 263 -4.68 -9.06 9.63
N PRO A 264 -5.99 -9.07 9.95
CA PRO A 264 -7.03 -9.12 8.94
C PRO A 264 -7.14 -7.84 8.10
N LEU A 265 -6.60 -6.69 8.56
CA LEU A 265 -6.73 -5.44 7.81
C LEU A 265 -5.70 -5.30 6.69
N SER A 266 -4.47 -5.78 6.91
CA SER A 266 -3.40 -5.80 5.91
C SER A 266 -3.36 -7.09 5.10
N ASP A 267 -4.12 -8.12 5.51
CA ASP A 267 -4.10 -9.48 4.97
C ASP A 267 -2.69 -10.12 5.04
N GLN A 268 -2.00 -9.88 6.15
CA GLN A 268 -0.63 -10.35 6.37
C GLN A 268 -0.38 -10.72 7.83
N PRO A 269 0.60 -11.59 8.11
CA PRO A 269 0.98 -11.86 9.49
C PRO A 269 1.76 -10.69 10.10
N HIS A 270 1.56 -10.48 11.40
CA HIS A 270 2.31 -9.56 12.24
C HIS A 270 3.16 -10.31 13.27
N GLN A 271 4.41 -9.89 13.42
CA GLN A 271 5.34 -10.48 14.38
C GLN A 271 5.60 -9.52 15.54
N HIS A 272 5.21 -9.94 16.74
CA HIS A 272 5.38 -9.20 17.99
C HIS A 272 6.76 -9.37 18.63
N ALA A 273 7.57 -10.35 18.17
CA ALA A 273 8.92 -10.56 18.68
C ALA A 273 9.79 -9.30 18.50
N SER A 274 10.44 -8.88 19.58
CA SER A 274 11.36 -7.75 19.59
C SER A 274 12.63 -8.02 18.76
N ARG A 275 13.37 -6.96 18.42
CA ARG A 275 14.64 -7.11 17.69
C ARG A 275 15.63 -8.02 18.44
N MET A 276 15.75 -7.85 19.76
CA MET A 276 16.64 -8.68 20.59
C MET A 276 16.25 -10.15 20.58
N GLU A 277 14.96 -10.46 20.70
CA GLU A 277 14.46 -11.83 20.62
C GLU A 277 14.75 -12.46 19.24
N LYS A 278 14.55 -11.71 18.16
CA LYS A 278 14.88 -12.18 16.80
C LYS A 278 16.38 -12.43 16.63
N THR A 279 17.22 -11.54 17.15
CA THR A 279 18.69 -11.72 17.12
C THR A 279 19.11 -12.95 17.93
N ALA A 280 18.56 -13.13 19.13
CA ALA A 280 18.86 -14.30 19.95
C ALA A 280 18.46 -15.62 19.26
N VAL A 281 17.31 -15.65 18.58
CA VAL A 281 16.91 -16.79 17.76
C VAL A 281 17.91 -17.05 16.63
N ARG A 282 18.28 -16.01 15.87
CA ARG A 282 19.25 -16.14 14.76
C ARG A 282 20.63 -16.62 15.22
N LEU A 283 21.08 -16.20 16.40
CA LEU A 283 22.34 -16.68 16.98
C LEU A 283 22.27 -18.17 17.36
N LYS A 284 21.13 -18.63 17.88
CA LYS A 284 20.91 -20.07 18.14
C LYS A 284 20.90 -20.90 16.85
N ASP A 285 20.47 -20.30 15.73
CA ASP A 285 20.40 -20.94 14.42
C ASP A 285 21.67 -20.75 13.56
N LEU A 286 22.78 -20.29 14.16
CA LEU A 286 24.00 -19.92 13.44
C LEU A 286 24.53 -21.05 12.53
N ALA A 287 24.51 -22.30 13.01
CA ALA A 287 24.94 -23.45 12.21
C ALA A 287 24.12 -23.60 10.91
N GLY A 288 22.79 -23.42 10.98
CA GLY A 288 21.91 -23.45 9.81
C GLY A 288 22.16 -22.28 8.86
N HIS A 289 22.45 -21.10 9.39
CA HIS A 289 22.83 -19.94 8.58
C HIS A 289 24.18 -20.14 7.88
N THR A 290 25.17 -20.73 8.54
CA THR A 290 26.47 -21.06 7.93
C THR A 290 26.31 -22.08 6.80
N ALA A 291 25.54 -23.15 7.02
CA ALA A 291 25.24 -24.12 5.96
C ALA A 291 24.53 -23.49 4.75
N THR A 292 23.62 -22.55 5.00
CA THR A 292 22.96 -21.75 3.96
C THR A 292 23.98 -20.92 3.18
N ALA A 293 24.88 -20.21 3.86
CA ALA A 293 25.89 -19.38 3.22
C ALA A 293 26.85 -20.21 2.36
N LEU A 294 27.29 -21.37 2.84
CA LEU A 294 28.13 -22.31 2.07
C LEU A 294 27.40 -22.83 0.83
N THR A 295 26.11 -23.17 0.95
CA THR A 295 25.28 -23.61 -0.18
C THR A 295 25.20 -22.55 -1.27
N VAL A 296 24.92 -21.30 -0.88
CA VAL A 296 24.86 -20.16 -1.80
C VAL A 296 26.24 -19.89 -2.41
N GLY A 297 27.29 -19.86 -1.60
CA GLY A 297 28.66 -19.63 -2.04
C GLY A 297 29.13 -20.65 -3.08
N GLY A 298 28.81 -21.94 -2.89
CA GLY A 298 29.14 -22.99 -3.85
C GLY A 298 28.33 -22.93 -5.16
N ALA A 299 27.11 -22.38 -5.14
CA ALA A 299 26.27 -22.25 -6.34
C ALA A 299 26.53 -20.95 -7.11
N LEU A 300 27.04 -19.90 -6.45
CA LEU A 300 27.14 -18.55 -7.00
C LEU A 300 27.93 -18.48 -8.32
N PRO A 301 29.09 -19.14 -8.50
CA PRO A 301 29.84 -19.03 -9.76
C PRO A 301 29.06 -19.49 -11.00
N ARG A 302 28.29 -20.58 -10.88
CA ARG A 302 27.48 -21.09 -12.01
C ARG A 302 26.23 -20.24 -12.26
N ILE A 303 25.58 -19.75 -11.20
CA ILE A 303 24.45 -18.81 -11.31
C ILE A 303 24.92 -17.54 -12.04
N TRP A 304 26.05 -16.98 -11.63
CA TRP A 304 26.59 -15.75 -12.21
C TRP A 304 27.03 -15.93 -13.67
N ARG A 305 27.68 -17.05 -13.99
CA ARG A 305 28.02 -17.38 -15.38
C ARG A 305 26.77 -17.46 -16.25
N ARG A 306 25.71 -18.11 -15.76
CA ARG A 306 24.46 -18.23 -16.51
C ARG A 306 23.74 -16.90 -16.65
N TYR A 307 23.69 -16.10 -15.59
CA TYR A 307 23.17 -14.73 -15.62
C TYR A 307 23.83 -13.88 -16.71
N ARG A 308 25.17 -13.87 -16.77
CA ARG A 308 25.92 -13.14 -17.80
C ARG A 308 25.70 -13.69 -19.21
N ALA A 309 25.44 -14.98 -19.36
CA ALA A 309 25.07 -15.57 -20.64
C ALA A 309 23.68 -15.09 -21.09
N LEU A 310 22.68 -15.14 -20.20
CA LEU A 310 21.32 -14.65 -20.46
C LEU A 310 21.30 -13.15 -20.79
N GLN A 311 22.02 -12.33 -20.02
CA GLN A 311 22.11 -10.88 -20.30
C GLN A 311 22.60 -10.56 -21.72
N ARG A 312 23.48 -11.38 -22.31
CA ARG A 312 24.00 -11.18 -23.67
C ARG A 312 22.98 -11.53 -24.76
N GLY A 313 21.97 -12.34 -24.45
CA GLY A 313 20.91 -12.75 -25.38
C GLY A 313 19.60 -12.00 -25.18
N LEU A 314 19.52 -11.02 -24.28
CA LEU A 314 18.29 -10.24 -24.11
C LEU A 314 17.95 -9.49 -25.39
N TYR A 315 16.67 -9.54 -25.78
CA TYR A 315 16.11 -8.84 -26.94
C TYR A 315 16.71 -9.24 -28.30
N SER A 316 17.43 -10.36 -28.39
CA SER A 316 17.98 -10.84 -29.67
C SER A 316 16.95 -11.55 -30.55
N GLU A 317 15.92 -12.12 -29.94
CA GLU A 317 14.89 -12.91 -30.61
C GLU A 317 13.48 -12.38 -30.27
N PRO A 318 12.50 -12.56 -31.16
CA PRO A 318 11.11 -12.28 -30.85
C PRO A 318 10.59 -13.12 -29.67
N VAL A 319 9.79 -12.51 -28.80
CA VAL A 319 9.26 -13.15 -27.58
C VAL A 319 7.73 -13.06 -27.56
N PRO A 320 6.99 -14.19 -27.45
CA PRO A 320 5.56 -14.16 -27.23
C PRO A 320 5.24 -13.41 -25.93
N PHE A 321 4.35 -12.41 -26.01
CA PHE A 321 3.90 -11.68 -24.85
C PHE A 321 2.96 -12.55 -24.03
N LEU A 322 3.25 -12.67 -22.74
CA LEU A 322 2.52 -13.55 -21.84
C LEU A 322 1.11 -13.03 -21.55
N ASN A 323 0.18 -13.97 -21.33
CA ASN A 323 -1.08 -13.64 -20.69
C ASN A 323 -0.80 -13.37 -19.20
N LEU A 324 -1.21 -12.19 -18.71
CA LEU A 324 -1.10 -11.86 -17.31
C LEU A 324 -2.13 -12.61 -16.48
N GLY A 325 -1.81 -12.78 -15.21
CA GLY A 325 -2.72 -13.26 -14.20
C GLY A 325 -2.96 -12.25 -13.09
N VAL A 326 -3.98 -12.51 -12.29
CA VAL A 326 -4.30 -11.73 -11.09
C VAL A 326 -4.55 -12.66 -9.91
N GLY A 327 -4.02 -12.28 -8.76
CA GLY A 327 -4.30 -12.95 -7.49
C GLY A 327 -5.63 -12.48 -6.91
N LEU A 328 -6.41 -13.39 -6.32
CA LEU A 328 -7.63 -13.03 -5.61
C LEU A 328 -8.02 -14.09 -4.56
N ARG A 329 -8.97 -13.71 -3.71
CA ARG A 329 -9.70 -14.57 -2.76
C ARG A 329 -11.20 -14.30 -2.91
N PRO A 330 -12.08 -15.18 -2.39
CA PRO A 330 -13.51 -14.95 -2.39
C PRO A 330 -13.87 -13.59 -1.79
N TYR A 331 -14.77 -12.88 -2.47
CA TYR A 331 -15.31 -11.61 -2.02
C TYR A 331 -16.79 -11.78 -1.65
N GLY A 332 -17.02 -12.44 -0.51
CA GLY A 332 -18.36 -12.87 -0.10
C GLY A 332 -19.39 -11.76 0.11
N GLN A 333 -18.98 -10.48 0.14
CA GLN A 333 -19.93 -9.35 0.22
C GLN A 333 -20.67 -9.12 -1.10
N ALA A 334 -20.01 -9.38 -2.23
CA ALA A 334 -20.61 -9.26 -3.56
C ALA A 334 -19.81 -10.12 -4.57
N PRO A 335 -20.08 -11.45 -4.62
CA PRO A 335 -19.37 -12.35 -5.53
C PRO A 335 -19.48 -11.95 -7.01
N GLU A 336 -20.64 -11.44 -7.44
CA GLU A 336 -20.85 -11.00 -8.83
C GLU A 336 -19.97 -9.81 -9.20
N GLU A 337 -19.76 -8.85 -8.29
CA GLU A 337 -18.86 -7.70 -8.52
C GLU A 337 -17.41 -8.16 -8.73
N LEU A 338 -16.99 -9.22 -8.02
CA LEU A 338 -15.66 -9.81 -8.19
C LEU A 338 -15.52 -10.45 -9.58
N LEU A 339 -16.55 -11.19 -10.03
CA LEU A 339 -16.55 -11.83 -11.34
C LEU A 339 -16.59 -10.80 -12.47
N GLU A 340 -17.43 -9.78 -12.38
CA GLU A 340 -17.49 -8.69 -13.36
C GLU A 340 -16.14 -7.93 -13.44
N ALA A 341 -15.53 -7.65 -12.28
CA ALA A 341 -14.20 -7.03 -12.23
C ALA A 341 -13.11 -7.94 -12.83
N LEU A 342 -13.21 -9.26 -12.67
CA LEU A 342 -12.24 -10.18 -13.27
C LEU A 342 -12.41 -10.28 -14.79
N GLU A 343 -13.64 -10.38 -15.29
CA GLU A 343 -13.94 -10.42 -16.72
C GLU A 343 -13.45 -9.17 -17.44
N GLY A 344 -13.64 -7.99 -16.83
CA GLY A 344 -13.21 -6.73 -17.41
C GLY A 344 -11.70 -6.58 -17.58
N LEU A 345 -10.87 -7.39 -16.91
CA LEU A 345 -9.40 -7.36 -17.04
C LEU A 345 -8.87 -8.09 -18.29
N ALA A 346 -9.69 -8.91 -18.95
CA ALA A 346 -9.28 -9.74 -20.09
C ALA A 346 -8.05 -10.64 -19.79
N VAL A 347 -7.86 -11.04 -18.53
CA VAL A 347 -6.84 -12.02 -18.11
C VAL A 347 -7.36 -13.45 -18.26
N ARG A 348 -6.45 -14.42 -18.34
CA ARG A 348 -6.79 -15.86 -18.42
C ARG A 348 -6.32 -16.67 -17.22
N HIS A 349 -5.31 -16.18 -16.50
CA HIS A 349 -4.74 -16.89 -15.36
C HIS A 349 -5.21 -16.26 -14.05
N VAL A 350 -5.58 -17.11 -13.08
CA VAL A 350 -5.96 -16.67 -11.74
C VAL A 350 -5.12 -17.40 -10.71
N LEU A 351 -4.58 -16.65 -9.75
CA LEU A 351 -3.93 -17.21 -8.58
C LEU A 351 -4.88 -17.11 -7.37
N LEU A 352 -5.44 -18.24 -6.95
CA LEU A 352 -6.32 -18.35 -5.79
C LEU A 352 -5.50 -18.65 -4.54
N ARG A 353 -5.57 -17.78 -3.53
CA ARG A 353 -4.92 -18.04 -2.24
C ARG A 353 -5.85 -18.85 -1.33
N LEU A 354 -5.41 -20.06 -0.98
CA LEU A 354 -6.10 -20.98 -0.08
C LEU A 354 -5.34 -21.03 1.23
N HIS A 355 -5.95 -20.69 2.36
CA HIS A 355 -5.24 -20.76 3.64
C HIS A 355 -5.37 -22.16 4.26
N PRO A 356 -4.29 -22.97 4.36
CA PRO A 356 -4.39 -24.34 4.87
C PRO A 356 -4.73 -24.44 6.37
N TRP A 357 -4.91 -23.31 7.05
CA TRP A 357 -5.39 -23.25 8.44
C TRP A 357 -6.88 -22.91 8.55
N GLN A 358 -7.58 -22.69 7.44
CA GLN A 358 -9.04 -22.58 7.43
C GLN A 358 -9.65 -23.95 7.76
N GLU A 359 -10.75 -23.95 8.49
CA GLU A 359 -11.51 -25.17 8.80
C GLU A 359 -12.35 -25.64 7.61
N GLU A 360 -12.80 -24.69 6.77
CA GLU A 360 -13.59 -24.95 5.57
C GLU A 360 -13.12 -24.08 4.40
N HIS A 361 -13.30 -24.61 3.19
CA HIS A 361 -12.93 -23.98 1.92
C HIS A 361 -14.12 -23.81 0.95
N CYS A 362 -15.36 -23.79 1.47
CA CYS A 362 -16.57 -23.79 0.65
C CYS A 362 -16.64 -22.61 -0.34
N GLN A 363 -16.34 -21.39 0.10
CA GLN A 363 -16.34 -20.19 -0.75
C GLN A 363 -15.22 -20.22 -1.78
N GLU A 364 -14.02 -20.69 -1.39
CA GLU A 364 -12.91 -20.86 -2.32
C GLU A 364 -13.21 -21.92 -3.40
N GLU A 365 -13.86 -23.03 -3.02
CA GLU A 365 -14.23 -24.11 -3.93
C GLU A 365 -15.33 -23.69 -4.91
N GLU A 366 -16.35 -22.97 -4.42
CA GLU A 366 -17.40 -22.40 -5.28
C GLU A 366 -16.82 -21.44 -6.32
N LEU A 367 -15.94 -20.54 -5.89
CA LEU A 367 -15.25 -19.63 -6.79
C LEU A 367 -14.35 -20.38 -7.78
N ALA A 368 -13.59 -21.38 -7.33
CA ALA A 368 -12.73 -22.18 -8.22
C ALA A 368 -13.55 -22.91 -9.28
N ARG A 369 -14.70 -23.49 -8.90
CA ARG A 369 -15.63 -24.15 -9.82
C ARG A 369 -16.16 -23.19 -10.88
N GLU A 370 -16.61 -22.00 -10.46
CA GLU A 370 -17.14 -20.99 -11.37
C GLU A 370 -16.07 -20.49 -12.35
N LEU A 371 -14.87 -20.17 -11.85
CA LEU A 371 -13.77 -19.72 -12.69
C LEU A 371 -13.31 -20.80 -13.66
N HIS A 372 -13.24 -22.06 -13.23
CA HIS A 372 -12.92 -23.18 -14.09
C HIS A 372 -13.97 -23.35 -15.21
N ALA A 373 -15.26 -23.26 -14.88
CA ALA A 373 -16.34 -23.34 -15.86
C ALA A 373 -16.29 -22.21 -16.90
N ARG A 374 -15.82 -21.01 -16.51
CA ARG A 374 -15.57 -19.87 -17.42
C ARG A 374 -14.24 -19.99 -18.20
N GLY A 375 -13.48 -21.06 -18.02
CA GLY A 375 -12.25 -21.34 -18.75
C GLY A 375 -11.01 -20.58 -18.26
N TYR A 376 -10.99 -20.16 -17.00
CA TYR A 376 -9.78 -19.62 -16.38
C TYR A 376 -8.80 -20.74 -16.00
N GLU A 377 -7.51 -20.50 -16.21
CA GLU A 377 -6.44 -21.37 -15.70
C GLU A 377 -6.12 -21.02 -14.24
N LEU A 378 -6.33 -21.98 -13.33
CA LEU A 378 -6.16 -21.76 -11.90
C LEU A 378 -4.80 -22.24 -11.40
N THR A 379 -4.15 -21.37 -10.62
CA THR A 379 -2.99 -21.68 -9.78
C THR A 379 -3.37 -21.43 -8.32
N PHE A 380 -2.96 -22.33 -7.42
CA PHE A 380 -3.29 -22.23 -6.00
C PHE A 380 -2.06 -21.85 -5.18
N SER A 381 -2.18 -20.83 -4.32
CA SER A 381 -1.13 -20.45 -3.37
C SER A 381 -1.48 -20.91 -1.97
N LEU A 382 -0.57 -21.68 -1.37
CA LEU A 382 -0.74 -22.34 -0.08
C LEU A 382 0.22 -21.73 0.96
N PRO A 383 -0.07 -20.54 1.51
CA PRO A 383 0.74 -19.94 2.56
C PRO A 383 0.76 -20.81 3.82
N GLN A 384 1.83 -20.68 4.60
CA GLN A 384 1.97 -21.29 5.91
C GLN A 384 1.82 -20.25 7.04
N ASN A 385 1.37 -20.71 8.20
CA ASN A 385 1.44 -19.96 9.45
C ASN A 385 2.33 -20.71 10.47
N ARG A 386 2.58 -20.09 11.63
CA ARG A 386 3.48 -20.70 12.61
C ARG A 386 2.96 -21.99 13.23
N ASP A 387 1.65 -22.11 13.41
CA ASP A 387 1.05 -23.30 14.01
C ASP A 387 1.23 -24.51 13.09
N LEU A 388 0.99 -24.33 11.78
CA LEU A 388 1.21 -25.36 10.76
C LEU A 388 2.70 -25.71 10.59
N VAL A 389 3.61 -24.74 10.70
CA VAL A 389 5.07 -25.00 10.67
C VAL A 389 5.51 -25.90 11.84
N LYS A 390 4.84 -25.79 13.00
CA LYS A 390 5.14 -26.58 14.20
C LYS A 390 4.48 -27.94 14.22
N ASP A 391 3.39 -28.10 13.46
CA ASP A 391 2.58 -29.30 13.41
C ASP A 391 2.48 -29.82 11.98
N PRO A 392 3.47 -30.64 11.54
CA PRO A 392 3.49 -31.21 10.20
C PRO A 392 2.27 -32.08 9.89
N ALA A 393 1.70 -32.76 10.89
CA ALA A 393 0.50 -33.58 10.70
C ALA A 393 -0.71 -32.71 10.35
N ARG A 394 -0.89 -31.58 11.06
CA ARG A 394 -1.93 -30.61 10.73
C ARG A 394 -1.71 -29.96 9.37
N TRP A 395 -0.46 -29.63 9.02
CA TRP A 395 -0.13 -29.15 7.68
C TRP A 395 -0.50 -30.18 6.61
N ARG A 396 -0.07 -31.44 6.76
CA ARG A 396 -0.38 -32.52 5.82
C ARG A 396 -1.89 -32.68 5.64
N ALA A 397 -2.65 -32.76 6.73
CA ALA A 397 -4.11 -32.89 6.66
C ALA A 397 -4.76 -31.75 5.86
N GLY A 398 -4.34 -30.50 6.10
CA GLY A 398 -4.82 -29.35 5.33
C GLY A 398 -4.46 -29.42 3.84
N ILE A 399 -3.26 -29.89 3.49
CA ILE A 399 -2.88 -30.08 2.09
C ILE A 399 -3.66 -31.22 1.44
N GLU A 400 -3.92 -32.32 2.15
CA GLU A 400 -4.71 -33.44 1.63
C GLU A 400 -6.17 -33.03 1.37
N GLU A 401 -6.76 -32.24 2.25
CA GLU A 401 -8.10 -31.66 2.02
C GLU A 401 -8.09 -30.75 0.79
N ILE A 402 -7.11 -29.83 0.70
CA ILE A 402 -6.98 -28.92 -0.44
C ILE A 402 -6.77 -29.70 -1.75
N ALA A 403 -5.92 -30.73 -1.74
CA ALA A 403 -5.68 -31.57 -2.90
C ALA A 403 -6.98 -32.22 -3.38
N ALA A 404 -7.75 -32.83 -2.46
CA ALA A 404 -9.01 -33.50 -2.77
C ALA A 404 -10.04 -32.54 -3.38
N ARG A 405 -10.12 -31.29 -2.90
CA ARG A 405 -11.09 -30.29 -3.38
C ARG A 405 -10.67 -29.58 -4.66
N PHE A 406 -9.38 -29.25 -4.82
CA PHE A 406 -8.94 -28.26 -5.81
C PHE A 406 -8.17 -28.83 -7.01
N LEU A 407 -7.62 -30.06 -6.92
CA LEU A 407 -7.02 -30.75 -8.07
C LEU A 407 -7.94 -30.92 -9.29
N PRO A 408 -9.28 -31.02 -9.14
CA PRO A 408 -10.19 -31.02 -10.29
C PRO A 408 -10.20 -29.72 -11.09
N PHE A 409 -9.84 -28.58 -10.48
CA PHE A 409 -9.96 -27.26 -11.12
C PHE A 409 -8.63 -26.69 -11.62
N GLY A 410 -7.50 -27.14 -11.07
CA GLY A 410 -6.17 -26.70 -11.48
C GLY A 410 -5.06 -27.58 -10.91
N LYS A 411 -3.92 -27.62 -11.63
CA LYS A 411 -2.81 -28.54 -11.32
C LYS A 411 -1.58 -27.86 -10.73
N SER A 412 -1.54 -26.53 -10.67
CA SER A 412 -0.35 -25.79 -10.21
C SER A 412 -0.51 -25.26 -8.78
N PHE A 413 0.38 -25.67 -7.89
CA PHE A 413 0.34 -25.33 -6.47
C PHE A 413 1.64 -24.68 -6.03
N GLN A 414 1.56 -23.39 -5.66
CA GLN A 414 2.64 -22.71 -4.98
C GLN A 414 2.66 -23.10 -3.51
N ILE A 415 3.76 -23.71 -3.08
CA ILE A 415 3.93 -24.18 -1.70
C ILE A 415 4.66 -23.14 -0.88
N GLY A 416 3.95 -22.62 0.12
CA GLY A 416 4.45 -21.61 1.02
C GLY A 416 4.48 -20.19 0.43
N GLN A 417 4.73 -19.24 1.33
CA GLN A 417 4.66 -17.81 1.06
C GLN A 417 5.71 -17.06 1.89
N ALA A 418 6.51 -16.23 1.21
CA ALA A 418 7.48 -15.31 1.82
C ALA A 418 8.36 -16.00 2.90
N ILE A 419 8.93 -17.15 2.55
CA ILE A 419 9.64 -18.05 3.48
C ILE A 419 10.88 -17.39 4.13
N ASN A 420 11.40 -16.34 3.52
CA ASN A 420 12.51 -15.50 3.99
C ASN A 420 12.06 -14.44 5.02
N ARG A 421 10.79 -14.45 5.42
CA ARG A 421 10.23 -13.52 6.41
C ARG A 421 9.68 -14.32 7.58
N SER A 422 10.38 -14.31 8.72
CA SER A 422 9.95 -15.04 9.94
C SER A 422 8.53 -14.76 10.42
N LYS A 423 7.93 -13.62 10.03
CA LYS A 423 6.52 -13.34 10.32
C LYS A 423 5.56 -14.33 9.64
N TRP A 424 5.97 -15.00 8.56
CA TRP A 424 5.23 -16.08 7.89
C TRP A 424 5.52 -17.46 8.49
N GLY A 425 5.96 -17.53 9.74
CA GLY A 425 6.09 -18.79 10.50
C GLY A 425 7.38 -19.59 10.29
N VAL A 426 8.06 -19.41 9.15
CA VAL A 426 9.33 -20.09 8.82
C VAL A 426 10.53 -19.34 9.38
N TRP A 427 11.33 -20.00 10.21
CA TRP A 427 12.56 -19.46 10.80
C TRP A 427 13.83 -20.07 10.19
N SER A 428 13.75 -21.28 9.66
CA SER A 428 14.86 -21.94 8.97
C SER A 428 14.38 -22.61 7.68
N TYR A 429 15.26 -22.74 6.68
CA TYR A 429 14.91 -23.43 5.44
C TYR A 429 14.65 -24.93 5.64
N GLY A 430 15.15 -25.53 6.73
CA GLY A 430 14.78 -26.91 7.10
C GLY A 430 13.33 -27.03 7.58
N GLU A 431 12.76 -25.99 8.19
CA GLU A 431 11.31 -25.96 8.49
C GLU A 431 10.50 -25.90 7.19
N TYR A 432 10.93 -25.08 6.23
CA TYR A 432 10.29 -25.00 4.92
C TYR A 432 10.40 -26.31 4.13
N GLU A 433 11.58 -26.95 4.10
CA GLU A 433 11.79 -28.24 3.42
C GLU A 433 10.81 -29.32 3.92
N ARG A 434 10.53 -29.38 5.23
CA ARG A 434 9.53 -30.32 5.75
C ARG A 434 8.13 -30.03 5.22
N LEU A 435 7.72 -28.77 5.19
CA LEU A 435 6.40 -28.39 4.66
C LEU A 435 6.24 -28.76 3.19
N VAL A 436 7.27 -28.49 2.39
CA VAL A 436 7.22 -28.83 0.96
C VAL A 436 7.24 -30.33 0.76
N ASN A 437 7.96 -31.11 1.57
CA ASN A 437 7.99 -32.57 1.45
C ASN A 437 6.59 -33.16 1.70
N GLU A 438 5.95 -32.79 2.81
CA GLU A 438 4.59 -33.25 3.13
C GLU A 438 3.59 -32.81 2.06
N ALA A 439 3.72 -31.58 1.55
CA ALA A 439 2.82 -31.09 0.50
C ALA A 439 3.04 -31.83 -0.83
N ALA A 440 4.30 -32.13 -1.16
CA ALA A 440 4.66 -32.88 -2.37
C ALA A 440 4.09 -34.30 -2.32
N GLU A 441 4.22 -35.00 -1.18
CA GLU A 441 3.64 -36.34 -0.99
C GLU A 441 2.12 -36.35 -1.16
N ALA A 442 1.43 -35.33 -0.66
CA ALA A 442 -0.02 -35.24 -0.76
C ALA A 442 -0.49 -34.88 -2.19
N LEU A 443 0.11 -33.87 -2.81
CA LEU A 443 -0.31 -33.35 -4.11
C LEU A 443 0.08 -34.28 -5.27
N ARG A 444 1.27 -34.87 -5.23
CA ARG A 444 1.79 -35.73 -6.31
C ARG A 444 1.20 -37.14 -6.33
N ARG A 445 0.20 -37.42 -5.49
CA ARG A 445 -0.71 -38.56 -5.72
C ARG A 445 -1.40 -38.41 -7.08
N ASP A 446 -1.63 -37.18 -7.51
CA ASP A 446 -1.93 -36.84 -8.88
C ASP A 446 -0.62 -36.55 -9.64
N PRO A 447 -0.24 -37.34 -10.65
CA PRO A 447 1.02 -37.17 -11.38
C PRO A 447 1.07 -35.88 -12.21
N GLU A 448 -0.08 -35.23 -12.47
CA GLU A 448 -0.14 -33.95 -13.19
C GLU A 448 0.08 -32.74 -12.27
N ALA A 449 0.09 -32.94 -10.94
CA ALA A 449 0.25 -31.86 -9.97
C ALA A 449 1.67 -31.25 -10.05
N ARG A 450 1.73 -29.94 -10.30
CA ARG A 450 2.95 -29.13 -10.38
C ARG A 450 3.18 -28.35 -9.10
N LEU A 451 4.39 -28.44 -8.58
CA LEU A 451 4.83 -27.72 -7.38
C LEU A 451 5.63 -26.47 -7.76
N LEU A 452 5.17 -25.31 -7.32
CA LEU A 452 5.84 -24.02 -7.50
C LEU A 452 6.46 -23.58 -6.17
N GLY A 453 7.68 -23.05 -6.20
CA GLY A 453 8.36 -22.55 -5.00
C GLY A 453 9.72 -21.95 -5.32
N PRO A 454 10.42 -21.31 -4.39
CA PRO A 454 10.13 -21.28 -2.96
C PRO A 454 9.37 -20.03 -2.46
N SER A 455 8.83 -19.21 -3.37
CA SER A 455 7.97 -18.06 -3.03
C SER A 455 8.68 -17.05 -2.11
N VAL A 456 9.95 -16.78 -2.41
CA VAL A 456 10.74 -15.78 -1.68
C VAL A 456 10.25 -14.38 -2.06
N ILE A 457 10.06 -13.53 -1.05
CA ILE A 457 9.59 -12.15 -1.23
C ILE A 457 10.73 -11.14 -1.30
N ASP A 458 10.51 -10.09 -2.10
CA ASP A 458 11.46 -9.02 -2.41
C ASP A 458 12.69 -9.55 -3.17
N PHE A 459 13.60 -8.63 -3.51
CA PHE A 459 14.91 -8.98 -4.09
C PHE A 459 15.87 -9.54 -3.03
N GLU A 460 15.62 -10.77 -2.59
CA GLU A 460 16.43 -11.53 -1.61
C GLU A 460 16.84 -12.90 -2.14
N TYR A 461 17.33 -12.95 -3.37
CA TYR A 461 17.64 -14.20 -4.06
C TYR A 461 18.77 -15.05 -3.44
N HIS A 462 19.48 -14.56 -2.44
CA HIS A 462 20.31 -15.44 -1.61
C HIS A 462 19.46 -16.51 -0.90
N ALA A 463 18.21 -16.19 -0.51
CA ALA A 463 17.24 -17.13 0.04
C ALA A 463 16.77 -18.14 -1.03
N THR A 464 16.42 -17.64 -2.22
CA THR A 464 16.05 -18.48 -3.38
C THR A 464 17.18 -19.44 -3.73
N ALA A 465 18.41 -18.92 -3.89
CA ALA A 465 19.60 -19.70 -4.16
C ALA A 465 19.87 -20.74 -3.05
N ALA A 466 19.64 -20.39 -1.79
CA ALA A 466 19.82 -21.33 -0.70
C ALA A 466 18.89 -22.53 -0.85
N VAL A 467 17.58 -22.30 -1.02
CA VAL A 467 16.60 -23.39 -1.11
C VAL A 467 16.78 -24.21 -2.39
N LEU A 468 17.03 -23.55 -3.53
CA LEU A 468 17.16 -24.22 -4.83
C LEU A 468 18.43 -25.06 -5.00
N ASN A 469 19.36 -24.99 -4.04
CA ASN A 469 20.65 -25.69 -4.12
C ASN A 469 20.93 -26.60 -2.92
N ARG A 470 19.94 -26.81 -2.04
CA ARG A 470 20.05 -27.74 -0.93
C ARG A 470 19.91 -29.18 -1.42
N ARG A 471 20.94 -29.98 -1.14
CA ARG A 471 21.04 -31.39 -1.55
C ARG A 471 20.08 -32.31 -0.79
N SER A 472 19.65 -31.92 0.40
CA SER A 472 18.86 -32.74 1.33
C SER A 472 17.35 -32.69 1.10
N SER A 473 16.88 -31.95 0.09
CA SER A 473 15.45 -31.60 0.00
C SER A 473 14.56 -32.76 -0.45
N GLY A 474 15.04 -33.68 -1.30
CA GLY A 474 14.23 -34.78 -1.85
C GLY A 474 13.10 -34.35 -2.80
N ILE A 475 12.86 -33.05 -2.94
CA ILE A 475 11.80 -32.43 -3.73
C ILE A 475 12.41 -31.79 -4.96
N THR A 476 11.75 -31.92 -6.11
CA THR A 476 12.00 -31.10 -7.29
C THR A 476 10.82 -30.15 -7.50
N PHE A 477 11.04 -28.84 -7.58
CA PHE A 477 10.01 -27.90 -8.02
C PHE A 477 9.82 -27.97 -9.54
N ASP A 478 8.58 -27.83 -10.00
CA ASP A 478 8.25 -27.79 -11.42
C ASP A 478 8.46 -26.40 -12.02
N ALA A 479 8.41 -25.34 -11.19
CA ALA A 479 8.84 -23.99 -11.55
C ALA A 479 9.33 -23.21 -10.32
N VAL A 480 10.27 -22.30 -10.55
CA VAL A 480 10.70 -21.34 -9.55
C VAL A 480 9.67 -20.22 -9.42
N ALA A 481 9.03 -20.12 -8.25
CA ALA A 481 8.10 -19.04 -7.92
C ALA A 481 8.80 -17.92 -7.12
N ALA A 482 8.55 -16.66 -7.51
CA ALA A 482 9.06 -15.47 -6.85
C ALA A 482 7.96 -14.43 -6.58
N LEU A 483 8.00 -13.85 -5.39
CA LEU A 483 7.17 -12.71 -5.02
C LEU A 483 8.02 -11.43 -5.24
N LEU A 484 8.22 -11.06 -6.51
CA LEU A 484 9.22 -10.09 -6.96
C LEU A 484 8.73 -8.64 -6.84
N TYR A 485 8.66 -8.16 -5.61
CA TYR A 485 8.41 -6.76 -5.29
C TYR A 485 9.65 -5.88 -5.53
N VAL A 486 9.46 -4.78 -6.26
CA VAL A 486 10.48 -3.73 -6.50
C VAL A 486 10.08 -2.36 -5.96
N ASP A 487 8.91 -2.28 -5.34
CA ASP A 487 8.24 -1.11 -4.75
C ASP A 487 9.12 -0.24 -3.85
N ARG A 488 10.07 -0.85 -3.12
CA ARG A 488 11.02 -0.14 -2.24
C ARG A 488 11.90 0.87 -2.96
N ARG A 489 11.96 0.82 -4.30
CA ARG A 489 12.71 1.76 -5.14
C ARG A 489 11.81 2.66 -6.00
N GLY A 490 10.49 2.66 -5.79
CA GLY A 490 9.56 3.38 -6.64
C GLY A 490 9.44 2.69 -8.00
N ALA A 491 9.85 3.38 -9.07
CA ALA A 491 9.76 2.88 -10.44
C ALA A 491 10.55 1.56 -10.67
N PRO A 492 10.08 0.66 -11.56
CA PRO A 492 10.70 -0.65 -11.79
C PRO A 492 12.11 -0.59 -12.40
N GLU A 493 12.46 0.49 -13.10
CA GLU A 493 13.79 0.75 -13.66
C GLU A 493 14.82 1.14 -12.58
N ASN A 494 14.36 1.51 -11.37
CA ASN A 494 15.27 1.94 -10.31
C ASN A 494 16.03 0.75 -9.72
N ARG A 495 17.35 0.92 -9.61
CA ARG A 495 18.25 -0.14 -9.20
C ARG A 495 18.23 -0.40 -7.69
N GLN A 496 18.24 -1.66 -7.31
CA GLN A 496 18.52 -2.14 -5.96
C GLN A 496 19.77 -2.99 -5.98
N SER A 497 20.81 -2.56 -5.26
CA SER A 497 22.11 -3.24 -5.25
C SER A 497 22.73 -3.42 -6.65
N GLY A 498 22.44 -2.49 -7.56
CA GLY A 498 22.92 -2.52 -8.95
C GLY A 498 21.99 -3.21 -9.96
N PHE A 499 20.89 -3.83 -9.52
CA PHE A 499 19.95 -4.57 -10.38
C PHE A 499 18.62 -3.82 -10.53
N ASP A 500 18.19 -3.53 -11.75
CA ASP A 500 16.83 -3.09 -12.07
C ASP A 500 15.86 -4.28 -12.25
N ALA A 501 14.61 -4.05 -12.67
CA ALA A 501 13.64 -5.13 -12.89
C ALA A 501 14.12 -6.18 -13.92
N VAL A 502 14.74 -5.77 -15.03
CA VAL A 502 15.23 -6.67 -16.09
C VAL A 502 16.37 -7.54 -15.55
N ASP A 503 17.31 -6.92 -14.85
CA ASP A 503 18.42 -7.63 -14.20
C ASP A 503 17.89 -8.65 -13.16
N LYS A 504 16.88 -8.27 -12.37
CA LYS A 504 16.27 -9.15 -11.36
C LYS A 504 15.54 -10.34 -12.00
N VAL A 505 14.83 -10.13 -13.10
CA VAL A 505 14.19 -11.24 -13.84
C VAL A 505 15.23 -12.17 -14.44
N THR A 506 16.29 -11.61 -15.03
CA THR A 506 17.37 -12.40 -15.63
C THR A 506 18.11 -13.25 -14.60
N LEU A 507 18.33 -12.70 -13.40
CA LEU A 507 18.93 -13.47 -12.30
C LEU A 507 18.00 -14.56 -11.76
N LEU A 508 16.67 -14.34 -11.76
CA LEU A 508 15.71 -15.38 -11.39
C LEU A 508 15.78 -16.58 -12.33
N ARG A 509 15.81 -16.33 -13.65
CA ARG A 509 15.97 -17.40 -14.64
C ARG A 509 17.29 -18.14 -14.50
N ALA A 510 18.39 -17.43 -14.27
CA ALA A 510 19.69 -18.06 -14.00
C ALA A 510 19.67 -18.95 -12.73
N LEU A 511 18.89 -18.58 -11.71
CA LEU A 511 18.71 -19.39 -10.51
C LEU A 511 17.94 -20.68 -10.81
N ALA A 512 16.87 -20.60 -11.62
CA ALA A 512 16.08 -21.77 -12.00
C ALA A 512 16.87 -22.74 -12.88
N GLU A 513 17.48 -22.27 -13.97
CA GLU A 513 18.24 -23.10 -14.91
C GLU A 513 19.51 -23.72 -14.32
N THR A 514 19.96 -23.22 -13.17
CA THR A 514 21.08 -23.82 -12.45
C THR A 514 20.65 -24.49 -11.15
N ALA A 515 19.37 -24.49 -10.79
CA ALA A 515 18.89 -25.11 -9.57
C ALA A 515 19.26 -26.61 -9.52
N ARG A 516 19.46 -27.15 -8.32
CA ARG A 516 19.66 -28.61 -8.15
C ARG A 516 18.35 -29.37 -8.06
N ASN A 517 17.28 -28.68 -7.73
CA ASN A 517 16.02 -29.27 -7.29
C ASN A 517 14.81 -28.48 -7.83
N SER A 518 14.94 -27.94 -9.04
CA SER A 518 13.84 -27.28 -9.78
C SER A 518 14.03 -27.48 -11.28
N GLY A 519 12.93 -27.49 -12.02
CA GLY A 519 12.92 -27.23 -13.45
C GLY A 519 13.35 -25.81 -13.79
N GLU A 520 13.48 -25.52 -15.09
CA GLU A 520 13.98 -24.25 -15.61
C GLU A 520 12.95 -23.11 -15.57
N ALA A 521 11.66 -23.46 -15.44
CA ALA A 521 10.55 -22.52 -15.47
C ALA A 521 10.63 -21.46 -14.36
N CYS A 522 10.22 -20.23 -14.68
CA CYS A 522 10.24 -19.08 -13.77
C CYS A 522 8.91 -18.33 -13.78
N TRP A 523 8.30 -18.19 -12.61
CA TRP A 523 7.00 -17.59 -12.41
C TRP A 523 7.11 -16.44 -11.40
N ILE A 524 6.60 -15.26 -11.76
CA ILE A 524 6.42 -14.15 -10.82
C ILE A 524 5.01 -14.25 -10.27
N THR A 525 4.87 -14.86 -9.11
CA THR A 525 3.58 -15.20 -8.53
C THR A 525 2.96 -14.08 -7.70
N GLU A 526 3.74 -13.07 -7.33
CA GLU A 526 3.20 -11.82 -6.78
C GLU A 526 4.11 -10.63 -7.11
N PHE A 527 3.50 -9.55 -7.60
CA PHE A 527 4.07 -8.20 -7.60
C PHE A 527 2.94 -7.17 -7.45
N ASN A 528 3.23 -6.01 -6.84
CA ASN A 528 2.39 -4.80 -6.83
C ASN A 528 3.17 -3.61 -6.27
N TRP A 529 2.51 -2.45 -6.18
CA TRP A 529 2.94 -1.34 -5.33
C TRP A 529 1.91 -1.04 -4.24
N PRO A 530 2.36 -0.78 -2.99
CA PRO A 530 1.46 -0.40 -1.91
C PRO A 530 0.97 1.04 -2.06
N LEU A 531 -0.29 1.26 -1.74
CA LEU A 531 -0.92 2.57 -1.57
C LEU A 531 -1.00 2.92 -0.09
N TRP A 532 -0.97 4.20 0.24
CA TRP A 532 -1.07 4.65 1.63
C TRP A 532 -2.53 4.80 2.09
N GLU A 533 -3.05 3.78 2.76
CA GLU A 533 -4.43 3.61 3.23
C GLU A 533 -4.49 3.26 4.73
N GLY A 534 -3.45 3.63 5.49
CA GLY A 534 -3.34 3.34 6.91
C GLY A 534 -3.03 1.86 7.19
N PRO A 535 -3.83 1.12 7.97
CA PRO A 535 -3.56 -0.27 8.36
C PRO A 535 -3.85 -1.25 7.22
N HIS A 536 -4.56 -0.79 6.18
CA HIS A 536 -4.77 -1.57 4.97
C HIS A 536 -3.53 -1.56 4.07
N SER A 537 -2.59 -0.64 4.32
CA SER A 537 -1.30 -0.64 3.64
C SER A 537 -0.45 -1.81 4.15
N PRO A 538 0.05 -2.66 3.25
CA PRO A 538 0.89 -3.80 3.61
C PRO A 538 2.32 -3.36 4.00
N ALA A 539 2.69 -2.13 3.62
CA ALA A 539 3.99 -1.53 3.87
C ALA A 539 3.84 -0.11 4.45
N GLY A 540 4.96 0.45 4.90
CA GLY A 540 4.99 1.79 5.48
C GLY A 540 4.83 2.89 4.43
N ARG A 541 4.38 4.08 4.86
CA ARG A 541 4.16 5.24 3.99
C ARG A 541 5.33 5.60 3.08
N ASP A 542 6.57 5.40 3.54
CA ASP A 542 7.78 5.80 2.81
C ASP A 542 8.03 4.97 1.53
N VAL A 543 7.34 3.83 1.37
CA VAL A 543 7.40 3.01 0.15
C VAL A 543 6.06 2.97 -0.59
N SER A 544 5.05 3.69 -0.10
CA SER A 544 3.75 3.77 -0.76
C SER A 544 3.75 4.80 -1.89
N VAL A 545 3.02 4.49 -2.95
CA VAL A 545 2.82 5.36 -4.11
C VAL A 545 1.36 5.84 -4.18
N ASP A 546 1.07 6.79 -5.07
CA ASP A 546 -0.29 7.16 -5.45
C ASP A 546 -0.86 6.21 -6.53
N GLU A 547 -2.17 6.33 -6.81
CA GLU A 547 -2.89 5.45 -7.74
C GLU A 547 -2.36 5.55 -9.19
N GLU A 548 -1.91 6.74 -9.62
CA GLU A 548 -1.38 6.96 -10.97
C GLU A 548 0.01 6.34 -11.14
N SER A 549 0.88 6.57 -10.16
CA SER A 549 2.21 5.94 -10.10
C SER A 549 2.10 4.42 -10.06
N GLN A 550 1.13 3.86 -9.31
CA GLN A 550 0.87 2.41 -9.29
C GLN A 550 0.51 1.88 -10.69
N ALA A 551 -0.34 2.58 -11.42
CA ALA A 551 -0.76 2.21 -12.76
C ALA A 551 0.37 2.31 -13.80
N ASN A 552 1.17 3.38 -13.74
CA ASN A 552 2.37 3.53 -14.56
C ASN A 552 3.36 2.39 -14.31
N PHE A 553 3.66 2.11 -13.04
CA PHE A 553 4.63 1.10 -12.68
C PHE A 553 4.17 -0.33 -12.98
N LEU A 554 2.87 -0.60 -12.92
CA LEU A 554 2.29 -1.87 -13.35
C LEU A 554 2.66 -2.16 -14.81
N VAL A 555 2.32 -1.24 -15.73
CA VAL A 555 2.54 -1.45 -17.16
C VAL A 555 4.04 -1.51 -17.47
N ARG A 556 4.83 -0.59 -16.92
CA ARG A 556 6.28 -0.54 -17.11
C ARG A 556 6.96 -1.82 -16.63
N TYR A 557 6.60 -2.32 -15.45
CA TYR A 557 7.16 -3.57 -14.92
C TYR A 557 6.83 -4.78 -15.78
N VAL A 558 5.58 -4.89 -16.23
CA VAL A 558 5.17 -5.99 -17.10
C VAL A 558 5.93 -5.94 -18.42
N LEU A 559 6.01 -4.78 -19.07
CA LEU A 559 6.75 -4.63 -20.34
C LEU A 559 8.23 -5.01 -20.17
N LEU A 560 8.89 -4.49 -19.13
CA LEU A 560 10.29 -4.78 -18.82
C LEU A 560 10.52 -6.26 -18.55
N ALA A 561 9.64 -6.93 -17.79
CA ALA A 561 9.80 -8.33 -17.43
C ALA A 561 9.42 -9.28 -18.58
N ALA A 562 8.28 -9.07 -19.23
CA ALA A 562 7.76 -9.95 -20.28
C ALA A 562 8.63 -9.91 -21.54
N ALA A 563 9.15 -8.72 -21.91
CA ALA A 563 10.02 -8.58 -23.09
C ALA A 563 11.36 -9.33 -22.97
N THR A 564 11.74 -9.77 -21.77
CA THR A 564 12.94 -10.62 -21.60
C THR A 564 12.74 -12.03 -22.16
N GLY A 565 11.49 -12.52 -22.22
CA GLY A 565 11.18 -13.92 -22.55
C GLY A 565 11.59 -14.93 -21.49
N LEU A 566 12.00 -14.50 -20.30
CA LEU A 566 12.56 -15.36 -19.26
C LEU A 566 11.54 -15.77 -18.17
N VAL A 567 10.30 -15.28 -18.26
CA VAL A 567 9.21 -15.52 -17.29
C VAL A 567 7.98 -16.08 -18.01
N GLU A 568 7.41 -17.15 -17.48
CA GLU A 568 6.27 -17.85 -18.11
C GLU A 568 4.91 -17.36 -17.63
N ARG A 569 4.85 -16.90 -16.37
CA ARG A 569 3.63 -16.42 -15.72
C ARG A 569 3.93 -15.26 -14.80
N MET A 570 3.06 -14.25 -14.80
CA MET A 570 3.14 -13.08 -13.94
C MET A 570 1.76 -12.77 -13.34
N TYR A 571 1.70 -12.63 -12.02
CA TYR A 571 0.45 -12.37 -11.30
C TYR A 571 0.50 -11.06 -10.51
N TRP A 572 -0.41 -10.14 -10.84
CA TRP A 572 -0.63 -8.97 -10.00
C TRP A 572 -1.30 -9.40 -8.69
N TRP A 573 -0.73 -9.01 -7.55
CA TRP A 573 -1.35 -9.24 -6.24
C TRP A 573 -1.98 -7.94 -5.73
N GLN A 574 -3.29 -7.75 -5.64
CA GLN A 574 -4.40 -8.65 -5.96
C GLN A 574 -5.55 -7.84 -6.58
N LEU A 575 -6.62 -8.51 -7.02
CA LEU A 575 -7.78 -7.84 -7.64
C LEU A 575 -8.48 -6.89 -6.66
N VAL A 576 -8.79 -7.35 -5.45
CA VAL A 576 -9.57 -6.60 -4.45
C VAL A 576 -8.72 -6.35 -3.20
N ALA A 577 -8.29 -5.10 -2.99
CA ALA A 577 -7.65 -4.70 -1.74
C ALA A 577 -7.61 -3.18 -1.60
N ARG A 578 -7.91 -2.67 -0.40
CA ARG A 578 -7.85 -1.22 -0.13
C ARG A 578 -6.45 -0.65 -0.36
N GLY A 579 -5.42 -1.25 0.22
CA GLY A 579 -4.08 -0.66 0.22
C GLY A 579 -3.16 -1.02 -0.94
N TYR A 580 -3.61 -1.77 -1.95
CA TYR A 580 -2.75 -2.25 -3.05
C TYR A 580 -3.50 -2.96 -4.21
N GLY A 581 -4.82 -3.12 -4.12
CA GLY A 581 -5.57 -3.88 -5.13
C GLY A 581 -5.81 -3.09 -6.41
N LEU A 582 -6.17 -3.76 -7.50
CA LEU A 582 -6.64 -3.09 -8.74
C LEU A 582 -8.00 -2.42 -8.53
N THR A 583 -8.79 -2.98 -7.63
CA THR A 583 -10.06 -2.42 -7.17
C THR A 583 -10.04 -2.22 -5.66
N THR A 584 -10.88 -1.30 -5.18
CA THR A 584 -11.08 -1.09 -3.74
C THR A 584 -12.56 -1.23 -3.38
N PRO A 585 -12.88 -1.97 -2.30
CA PRO A 585 -14.24 -2.03 -1.77
C PRO A 585 -14.78 -0.67 -1.33
N GLU A 586 -15.99 -0.35 -1.75
CA GLU A 586 -16.80 0.79 -1.33
C GLU A 586 -17.96 0.36 -0.41
N GLU A 587 -18.80 1.33 -0.01
CA GLU A 587 -19.99 1.05 0.79
C GLU A 587 -20.99 0.21 -0.03
N GLY A 588 -21.62 -0.78 0.60
CA GLY A 588 -22.56 -1.69 -0.08
C GLY A 588 -21.90 -2.79 -0.92
N GLY A 589 -20.59 -2.99 -0.83
CA GLY A 589 -19.90 -4.10 -1.48
C GLY A 589 -19.38 -3.80 -2.90
N LYS A 590 -19.75 -2.68 -3.50
CA LYS A 590 -19.29 -2.29 -4.84
C LYS A 590 -17.76 -2.16 -4.92
N LEU A 591 -17.21 -2.48 -6.10
CA LEU A 591 -15.78 -2.39 -6.36
C LEU A 591 -15.44 -1.18 -7.23
N ARG A 592 -14.80 -0.15 -6.64
CA ARG A 592 -14.25 0.96 -7.42
C ARG A 592 -12.98 0.50 -8.13
N ARG A 593 -12.99 0.59 -9.46
CA ARG A 593 -11.82 0.39 -10.33
C ARG A 593 -10.82 1.53 -10.14
N ARG A 594 -9.54 1.20 -9.98
CA ARG A 594 -8.44 2.17 -9.91
C ARG A 594 -7.82 2.36 -11.30
N PRO A 595 -7.03 3.42 -11.55
CA PRO A 595 -6.28 3.57 -12.80
C PRO A 595 -5.48 2.32 -13.18
N ALA A 596 -4.87 1.62 -12.20
CA ALA A 596 -4.13 0.38 -12.45
C ALA A 596 -5.00 -0.77 -13.01
N TYR A 597 -6.30 -0.79 -12.71
CA TYR A 597 -7.24 -1.74 -13.31
C TYR A 597 -7.37 -1.50 -14.82
N ASN A 598 -7.61 -0.24 -15.20
CA ASN A 598 -7.77 0.14 -16.61
C ASN A 598 -6.46 -0.09 -17.37
N ALA A 599 -5.34 0.28 -16.77
CA ALA A 599 -4.01 0.07 -17.33
C ALA A 599 -3.71 -1.41 -17.62
N LEU A 600 -4.01 -2.32 -16.67
CA LEU A 600 -3.84 -3.77 -16.86
C LEU A 600 -4.77 -4.30 -17.95
N ALA A 601 -6.04 -3.89 -17.94
CA ALA A 601 -7.03 -4.32 -18.92
C ALA A 601 -6.66 -3.88 -20.35
N THR A 602 -6.24 -2.63 -20.51
CA THR A 602 -5.78 -2.07 -21.79
C THR A 602 -4.52 -2.77 -22.28
N LEU A 603 -3.53 -2.97 -21.40
CA LEU A 603 -2.32 -3.73 -21.71
C LEU A 603 -2.64 -5.14 -22.23
N GLN A 604 -3.54 -5.86 -21.56
CA GLN A 604 -3.94 -7.22 -21.93
C GLN A 604 -4.74 -7.28 -23.23
N ARG A 605 -5.64 -6.33 -23.49
CA ARG A 605 -6.38 -6.28 -24.76
C ARG A 605 -5.48 -5.99 -25.95
N ILE A 606 -4.49 -5.12 -25.77
CA ILE A 606 -3.59 -4.69 -26.85
C ILE A 606 -2.48 -5.71 -27.10
N LEU A 607 -1.81 -6.19 -26.03
CA LEU A 607 -0.63 -7.03 -26.14
C LEU A 607 -0.87 -8.51 -25.81
N GLY A 608 -2.06 -8.90 -25.35
CA GLY A 608 -2.39 -10.31 -25.09
C GLY A 608 -2.27 -11.17 -26.35
N GLY A 609 -1.27 -12.05 -26.37
CA GLY A 609 -0.94 -12.87 -27.54
C GLY A 609 -0.18 -12.13 -28.64
N ALA A 610 0.28 -10.90 -28.40
CA ALA A 610 1.24 -10.22 -29.28
C ALA A 610 2.63 -10.87 -29.17
N VAL A 611 3.54 -10.47 -30.06
CA VAL A 611 4.94 -10.89 -30.02
C VAL A 611 5.81 -9.64 -29.88
N PHE A 612 6.56 -9.53 -28.79
CA PHE A 612 7.63 -8.54 -28.65
C PHE A 612 8.68 -8.80 -29.71
N LEU A 613 9.04 -7.78 -30.49
CA LEU A 613 10.02 -7.88 -31.57
C LEU A 613 11.39 -7.36 -31.14
N ARG A 614 11.43 -6.12 -30.60
CA ARG A 614 12.67 -5.46 -30.18
C ARG A 614 12.39 -4.21 -29.36
N ARG A 615 13.43 -3.75 -28.66
CA ARG A 615 13.52 -2.40 -28.10
C ARG A 615 14.08 -1.47 -29.18
N GLU A 616 13.35 -0.40 -29.49
CA GLU A 616 13.82 0.62 -30.42
C GLU A 616 14.91 1.50 -29.79
N SER A 617 15.79 2.01 -30.63
CA SER A 617 16.87 2.90 -30.20
C SER A 617 16.33 4.31 -29.99
N VAL A 618 16.10 4.67 -28.72
CA VAL A 618 15.72 6.02 -28.27
C VAL A 618 16.67 6.47 -27.17
N GLU A 619 16.87 7.78 -27.04
CA GLU A 619 17.72 8.33 -25.98
C GLU A 619 17.10 8.12 -24.60
N GLU A 620 17.91 7.73 -23.62
CA GLU A 620 17.47 7.71 -22.22
C GLU A 620 17.09 9.16 -21.80
N PRO A 621 16.02 9.36 -21.02
CA PRO A 621 15.33 8.36 -20.21
C PRO A 621 14.13 7.68 -20.89
N ALA A 622 13.98 7.78 -22.21
CA ALA A 622 12.85 7.18 -22.93
C ALA A 622 13.03 5.68 -23.21
N TYR A 623 11.90 5.00 -23.33
CA TYR A 623 11.76 3.59 -23.68
C TYR A 623 10.74 3.51 -24.81
N LEU A 624 11.03 2.71 -25.84
CA LEU A 624 10.11 2.44 -26.94
C LEU A 624 10.25 0.98 -27.35
N TYR A 625 9.19 0.20 -27.16
CA TYR A 625 9.17 -1.24 -27.44
C TYR A 625 8.26 -1.50 -28.64
N ARG A 626 8.69 -2.35 -29.57
CA ARG A 626 7.89 -2.77 -30.73
C ARG A 626 7.35 -4.18 -30.53
N PHE A 627 6.05 -4.32 -30.77
CA PHE A 627 5.32 -5.59 -30.76
C PHE A 627 4.64 -5.80 -32.11
N ARG A 628 4.41 -7.06 -32.46
CA ARG A 628 3.46 -7.46 -33.49
C ARG A 628 2.17 -7.92 -32.83
N SER A 629 1.06 -7.29 -33.16
CA SER A 629 -0.27 -7.68 -32.65
C SER A 629 -0.66 -9.08 -33.13
N ARG A 630 -1.62 -9.69 -32.43
CA ARG A 630 -2.20 -10.99 -32.85
C ARG A 630 -2.87 -10.92 -34.24
N GLN A 631 -3.38 -9.77 -34.62
CA GLN A 631 -4.12 -9.57 -35.89
C GLN A 631 -3.19 -9.28 -37.07
N GLY A 632 -1.88 -9.11 -36.85
CA GLY A 632 -0.97 -8.56 -37.84
C GLY A 632 -0.99 -7.03 -37.76
N GLY A 633 0.19 -6.42 -37.61
CA GLY A 633 0.33 -4.98 -37.39
C GLY A 633 1.30 -4.67 -36.25
N ASP A 634 2.05 -3.58 -36.41
CA ASP A 634 3.02 -3.15 -35.41
C ASP A 634 2.35 -2.25 -34.37
N VAL A 635 2.59 -2.56 -33.09
CA VAL A 635 2.22 -1.74 -31.94
C VAL A 635 3.50 -1.28 -31.27
N LEU A 636 3.68 0.03 -31.12
CA LEU A 636 4.76 0.58 -30.32
C LEU A 636 4.24 0.96 -28.94
N VAL A 637 5.03 0.73 -27.90
CA VAL A 637 4.71 1.18 -26.54
C VAL A 637 5.85 2.01 -25.99
N GLY A 638 5.57 3.26 -25.67
CA GLY A 638 6.57 4.24 -25.25
C GLY A 638 6.28 4.87 -23.89
N TRP A 639 7.32 5.14 -23.12
CA TRP A 639 7.27 5.90 -21.86
C TRP A 639 8.63 6.50 -21.53
N THR A 640 8.69 7.40 -20.56
CA THR A 640 9.94 7.87 -19.95
C THR A 640 10.10 7.30 -18.54
N ARG A 641 11.35 7.07 -18.14
CA ARG A 641 11.64 6.66 -16.75
C ARG A 641 11.21 7.76 -15.75
N SER A 642 11.43 9.01 -16.13
CA SER A 642 11.19 10.21 -15.33
C SER A 642 11.09 11.44 -16.23
N GLY A 643 10.17 12.36 -15.91
CA GLY A 643 10.01 13.61 -16.66
C GLY A 643 9.47 13.39 -18.07
N GLU A 644 9.78 14.30 -18.98
CA GLU A 644 9.25 14.30 -20.34
C GLU A 644 10.39 14.16 -21.35
N SER A 645 10.14 13.50 -22.47
CA SER A 645 11.12 13.36 -23.55
C SER A 645 10.40 13.33 -24.90
N GLU A 646 10.80 14.22 -25.80
CA GLU A 646 10.35 14.17 -27.19
C GLU A 646 11.19 13.15 -27.96
N ILE A 647 10.53 12.19 -28.59
CA ILE A 647 11.18 11.13 -29.36
C ILE A 647 10.71 11.15 -30.82
N PRO A 648 11.57 10.77 -31.77
CA PRO A 648 11.13 10.44 -33.13
C PRO A 648 10.38 9.10 -33.12
N LEU A 649 9.26 9.05 -33.84
CA LEU A 649 8.53 7.81 -34.08
C LEU A 649 9.12 7.10 -35.31
N PRO A 650 9.34 5.78 -35.26
CA PRO A 650 10.00 5.06 -36.36
C PRO A 650 9.12 4.91 -37.61
N GLN A 651 7.82 5.20 -37.50
CA GLN A 651 6.87 5.23 -38.60
C GLN A 651 5.74 6.22 -38.28
N PRO A 652 5.02 6.74 -39.29
CA PRO A 652 3.81 7.52 -39.06
C PRO A 652 2.76 6.72 -38.29
N VAL A 653 2.17 7.32 -37.27
CA VAL A 653 1.15 6.70 -36.42
C VAL A 653 -0.22 7.27 -36.76
N GLY A 654 -1.20 6.39 -36.98
CA GLY A 654 -2.58 6.80 -37.29
C GLY A 654 -3.48 6.85 -36.07
N ARG A 655 -3.10 6.15 -34.99
CA ARG A 655 -3.88 6.03 -33.77
C ARG A 655 -2.96 5.96 -32.56
N VAL A 656 -3.35 6.63 -31.46
CA VAL A 656 -2.56 6.67 -30.23
C VAL A 656 -3.47 6.52 -29.03
N LEU A 657 -3.22 5.50 -28.21
CA LEU A 657 -3.97 5.25 -26.99
C LEU A 657 -3.12 5.56 -25.75
N SER A 658 -3.73 6.22 -24.78
CA SER A 658 -3.18 6.36 -23.43
C SER A 658 -3.06 5.00 -22.73
N ARG A 659 -2.30 4.97 -21.63
CA ARG A 659 -2.18 3.84 -20.70
C ARG A 659 -3.53 3.19 -20.38
N ASP A 660 -4.55 4.02 -20.19
CA ASP A 660 -5.88 3.62 -19.72
C ASP A 660 -6.86 3.30 -20.86
N GLY A 661 -6.44 3.49 -22.12
CA GLY A 661 -7.22 3.13 -23.31
C GLY A 661 -8.00 4.27 -23.97
N TYR A 662 -7.82 5.51 -23.53
CA TYR A 662 -8.39 6.69 -24.18
C TYR A 662 -7.59 7.08 -25.42
N GLU A 663 -8.27 7.47 -26.50
CA GLU A 663 -7.66 8.02 -27.71
C GLU A 663 -7.01 9.39 -27.40
N LEU A 664 -5.78 9.58 -27.87
CA LEU A 664 -4.99 10.79 -27.65
C LEU A 664 -4.81 11.63 -28.92
N LEU A 665 -5.07 11.06 -30.10
CA LEU A 665 -5.11 11.83 -31.35
C LEU A 665 -6.53 12.35 -31.59
N GLU A 666 -6.61 13.64 -31.92
CA GLU A 666 -7.85 14.26 -32.41
C GLU A 666 -8.09 13.85 -33.87
N GLU A 667 -9.34 13.51 -34.22
CA GLU A 667 -9.73 13.05 -35.57
C GLU A 667 -9.41 14.08 -36.68
N GLU A 668 -9.23 15.35 -36.34
CA GLU A 668 -8.97 16.45 -37.29
C GLU A 668 -7.47 16.69 -37.61
N SER A 669 -6.55 15.89 -37.06
CA SER A 669 -5.12 16.06 -37.34
C SER A 669 -4.76 15.61 -38.77
N ALA A 670 -4.61 16.57 -39.69
CA ALA A 670 -4.37 16.33 -41.11
C ALA A 670 -3.06 15.59 -41.45
N SER A 671 -2.15 15.38 -40.49
CA SER A 671 -0.88 14.68 -40.72
C SER A 671 -0.51 13.79 -39.54
N ALA A 672 -0.24 12.51 -39.82
CA ALA A 672 0.27 11.54 -38.85
C ALA A 672 1.56 12.05 -38.19
N PRO A 673 1.63 12.14 -36.84
CA PRO A 673 2.79 12.72 -36.17
C PRO A 673 4.04 11.87 -36.38
N ARG A 674 5.17 12.56 -36.47
CA ARG A 674 6.51 11.97 -36.63
C ARG A 674 7.36 12.05 -35.37
N THR A 675 6.96 12.89 -34.41
CA THR A 675 7.54 12.95 -33.07
C THR A 675 6.43 12.83 -32.03
N TRP A 676 6.78 12.39 -30.82
CA TRP A 676 5.85 12.37 -29.70
C TRP A 676 6.54 12.75 -28.40
N LYS A 677 5.86 13.53 -27.58
CA LYS A 677 6.31 13.88 -26.23
C LYS A 677 5.86 12.79 -25.26
N LEU A 678 6.78 11.89 -24.90
CA LEU A 678 6.53 10.85 -23.92
C LEU A 678 6.61 11.42 -22.49
N GLU A 679 5.79 10.84 -21.62
CA GLU A 679 5.79 11.07 -20.17
C GLU A 679 5.99 9.72 -19.44
N GLU A 680 5.89 9.74 -18.10
CA GLU A 680 6.03 8.54 -17.28
C GLU A 680 4.91 7.51 -17.49
N ALA A 681 3.76 7.96 -18.01
CA ALA A 681 2.62 7.12 -18.36
C ALA A 681 2.84 6.47 -19.73
N PRO A 682 2.76 5.12 -19.84
CA PRO A 682 2.91 4.44 -21.12
C PRO A 682 1.83 4.83 -22.13
N VAL A 683 2.24 4.92 -23.40
CA VAL A 683 1.39 5.24 -24.54
C VAL A 683 1.55 4.16 -25.60
N TYR A 684 0.45 3.76 -26.22
CA TYR A 684 0.40 2.76 -27.30
C TYR A 684 0.21 3.47 -28.64
N PHE A 685 1.06 3.16 -29.61
CA PHE A 685 0.98 3.72 -30.95
C PHE A 685 0.70 2.61 -31.96
N PHE A 686 -0.21 2.90 -32.89
CA PHE A 686 -0.56 2.00 -33.98
C PHE A 686 -0.22 2.68 -35.32
N GLY A 687 0.28 1.89 -36.28
CA GLY A 687 0.52 2.39 -37.63
C GLY A 687 -0.76 2.96 -38.27
N ALA A 688 -0.60 3.85 -39.25
CA ALA A 688 -1.74 4.26 -40.07
C ALA A 688 -2.28 3.04 -40.83
N CYS A 689 -3.52 2.63 -40.55
CA CYS A 689 -4.18 1.58 -41.31
C CYS A 689 -4.33 2.00 -42.78
N ASP A 690 -4.14 1.05 -43.69
CA ASP A 690 -4.75 1.14 -45.01
C ASP A 690 -6.27 1.21 -44.80
N PRO A 691 -7.00 2.19 -45.37
CA PRO A 691 -8.44 2.41 -45.12
C PRO A 691 -9.36 1.25 -45.55
N SER A 692 -8.80 0.09 -45.92
CA SER A 692 -9.50 -1.12 -46.33
C SER A 692 -9.74 -2.15 -45.22
N GLU A 693 -9.22 -1.96 -44.00
CA GLU A 693 -9.46 -2.88 -42.86
C GLU A 693 -10.56 -2.38 -41.89
N PRO A 694 -11.47 -3.25 -41.40
CA PRO A 694 -12.58 -2.84 -40.53
C PRO A 694 -12.13 -2.46 -39.11
N ALA A 695 -12.81 -1.47 -38.53
CA ALA A 695 -12.53 -0.91 -37.20
C ALA A 695 -12.71 -1.91 -36.03
N VAL A 696 -11.78 -1.84 -35.07
CA VAL A 696 -11.60 -2.72 -33.89
C VAL A 696 -12.58 -2.44 -32.76
#